data_AF-A0A179U9W7-F1
#
_entry.id   AF-A0A179U9W7-F1
#
_cell.length_a   1.000
_cell.length_b   1.000
_cell.length_c   1.000
_cell.angle_alpha   90.00
_cell.angle_beta   90.00
_cell.angle_gamma   90.00
#
_symmetry.space_group_name_H-M   'P 1'
#
loop_
_entity.id
_entity.type
_entity.pdbx_description
1 polymer ?
#
loop_
_entity_poly.entity_id
_entity_poly.type
_entity_poly.pdbx_seq_one_letter_code
_entity_poly.pdbx_strand_id
1 'polypeptide(L)'
;MPMFAVLPAKTKLLDLETICGIVAQFQPASSWPSPRDSFGKASGMKGKSCRIINSLISSLGVLLIGLVASVHPSRSSSFQVIEQLTSVPDGWTQGPAPDKSLILRFRLAVHAEKEAIFHQKVVDISTPGHPLYGSHMKRDEVKDFLRPRSEVSAQLILWLTSGGLSSVKIKDDGAWISFDATVDQAERLLNTRFYSFIDEQTKGSIIRTLEYSVPVSVASHVRMIQPTTRFARLQPQGSTLLRVTAPSMEQQTKKEEVNCYQLITPSYLCTIYNIPCSKEPQCTPSKVGVSGYLEQYAQYTDLQLFLSTYVPEAPDVNFSVQSINGGLNIQDPSVRSMEANLDIQYVLGLAPASNVTYYTTGGRGKFIPDLDAPDPAQNSNEPYLEQLHFLLDLADEDLPDVLTTSYGENEQSVPAGYAESACSLFAELGARGVSVIFSSGDSGVGSSCKSNDGTNRTAFTPIFPGACPFVTSVGATRGMNPEIAVAFSSGGFSERFDRPSYQQEAVQTYLNKLGNRWDGMYNPAGRAYPDVAAQGVSYSIFDKGELIIVDGTSASAPTVAAVVSHLNALRLSHHKPVLGFLNPWIYSTGFEGFTDIVDGGSTGCAGTEIAPGVPTGYVGYASWNATEGWDPVTGFGTPDFSKLVELLPKDGEAPL
;
A
#
# COMPACT_ATOMS: atom_id res chain seq x y z
N MET A 1 -39.24 -21.01 33.84
CA MET A 1 -39.46 -20.12 34.99
C MET A 1 -38.91 -18.74 34.66
N PRO A 2 -39.75 -17.74 34.38
CA PRO A 2 -39.36 -16.33 34.34
C PRO A 2 -39.80 -15.60 35.63
N MET A 3 -39.08 -14.55 36.04
CA MET A 3 -39.53 -13.61 37.08
C MET A 3 -39.38 -12.16 36.62
N PHE A 4 -40.35 -11.33 36.99
CA PHE A 4 -40.50 -9.92 36.61
C PHE A 4 -39.84 -8.96 37.63
N ALA A 5 -39.32 -7.83 37.14
CA ALA A 5 -39.34 -6.48 37.74
C ALA A 5 -38.89 -5.51 36.62
N VAL A 6 -39.61 -4.50 36.12
CA VAL A 6 -40.47 -3.45 36.70
C VAL A 6 -39.69 -2.34 37.44
N LEU A 7 -39.20 -1.39 36.62
CA LEU A 7 -39.22 0.09 36.74
C LEU A 7 -39.65 0.74 38.09
N PRO A 8 -39.05 1.89 38.46
CA PRO A 8 -39.65 3.17 38.00
C PRO A 8 -38.68 4.29 37.59
N ALA A 9 -39.15 5.15 36.68
CA ALA A 9 -38.52 6.43 36.35
C ALA A 9 -38.80 7.50 37.42
N LYS A 10 -37.96 8.54 37.47
CA LYS A 10 -38.28 9.82 38.14
C LYS A 10 -38.00 11.00 37.21
N THR A 11 -39.09 11.67 36.83
CA THR A 11 -39.08 12.94 36.11
C THR A 11 -38.69 14.08 37.05
N LYS A 12 -37.93 15.07 36.55
CA LYS A 12 -38.01 16.46 37.01
C LYS A 12 -38.04 17.39 35.79
N LEU A 13 -38.74 18.49 35.95
CA LEU A 13 -39.18 19.43 34.91
C LEU A 13 -38.94 20.85 35.46
N LEU A 14 -38.82 21.83 34.55
CA LEU A 14 -38.72 23.29 34.79
C LEU A 14 -37.33 23.76 35.32
N ASP A 15 -36.80 24.93 34.95
CA ASP A 15 -37.45 26.14 34.41
C ASP A 15 -36.73 26.83 33.21
N LEU A 16 -37.37 27.88 32.67
CA LEU A 16 -37.10 28.57 31.39
C LEU A 16 -36.96 30.12 31.57
N GLU A 17 -36.54 30.83 30.51
CA GLU A 17 -36.44 32.32 30.36
C GLU A 17 -35.30 33.03 31.14
N THR A 18 -34.69 34.14 30.70
CA THR A 18 -35.05 35.30 29.83
C THR A 18 -33.80 35.70 29.00
N ILE A 19 -33.74 35.92 27.67
CA ILE A 19 -34.45 36.77 26.67
C ILE A 19 -33.85 38.20 26.46
N CYS A 20 -33.84 38.63 25.18
CA CYS A 20 -33.53 39.94 24.56
C CYS A 20 -32.04 40.33 24.35
N GLY A 21 -31.60 40.82 23.18
CA GLY A 21 -32.27 40.97 21.86
C GLY A 21 -31.83 42.22 21.09
N ILE A 22 -31.93 42.22 19.75
CA ILE A 22 -32.22 43.40 18.88
C ILE A 22 -32.43 42.93 17.42
N VAL A 23 -33.30 43.65 16.70
CA VAL A 23 -33.80 43.34 15.35
C VAL A 23 -33.40 44.45 14.38
N ALA A 24 -33.07 44.11 13.12
CA ALA A 24 -33.28 45.00 11.97
C ALA A 24 -33.48 44.21 10.67
N GLN A 25 -34.52 44.56 9.91
CA GLN A 25 -34.79 44.08 8.55
C GLN A 25 -34.05 44.94 7.52
N PHE A 26 -33.88 44.46 6.28
CA PHE A 26 -34.47 45.09 5.07
C PHE A 26 -34.19 44.26 3.79
N GLN A 27 -35.08 44.37 2.80
CA GLN A 27 -35.03 43.70 1.49
C GLN A 27 -34.59 44.68 0.36
N PRO A 28 -34.35 44.23 -0.89
CA PRO A 28 -33.38 44.86 -1.80
C PRO A 28 -33.94 45.97 -2.70
N ALA A 29 -33.02 46.75 -3.29
CA ALA A 29 -33.30 47.69 -4.38
C ALA A 29 -32.23 47.63 -5.47
N SER A 30 -32.59 48.08 -6.67
CA SER A 30 -31.85 47.91 -7.93
C SER A 30 -31.25 49.24 -8.44
N SER A 31 -30.62 49.17 -9.63
CA SER A 31 -30.27 50.26 -10.57
C SER A 31 -28.94 51.04 -10.40
N TRP A 32 -28.05 50.82 -11.39
CA TRP A 32 -27.34 51.79 -12.25
C TRP A 32 -27.33 53.28 -11.84
N PRO A 33 -26.18 53.97 -12.00
CA PRO A 33 -25.94 54.63 -13.30
C PRO A 33 -24.47 54.65 -13.81
N SER A 34 -24.33 54.85 -15.13
CA SER A 34 -23.09 55.26 -15.78
C SER A 34 -22.91 56.78 -15.81
N PRO A 35 -21.72 57.27 -16.17
CA PRO A 35 -21.66 58.31 -17.21
C PRO A 35 -20.53 58.13 -18.25
N ARG A 36 -20.88 58.44 -19.53
CA ARG A 36 -20.23 59.42 -20.46
C ARG A 36 -18.73 59.72 -20.34
N ASP A 37 -17.95 59.97 -21.39
CA ASP A 37 -18.06 59.98 -22.87
C ASP A 37 -16.61 59.67 -23.38
N SER A 38 -16.29 59.28 -24.62
CA SER A 38 -16.09 60.24 -25.74
C SER A 38 -15.37 59.62 -26.97
N PHE A 39 -15.81 60.04 -28.18
CA PHE A 39 -15.09 60.18 -29.46
C PHE A 39 -14.21 59.06 -30.10
N GLY A 40 -14.58 58.64 -31.33
CA GLY A 40 -13.68 57.98 -32.29
C GLY A 40 -14.33 57.52 -33.61
N LYS A 41 -14.06 58.21 -34.74
CA LYS A 41 -14.52 57.90 -36.12
C LYS A 41 -13.88 56.56 -36.62
N ALA A 42 -14.31 55.85 -37.69
CA ALA A 42 -15.01 56.25 -38.93
C ALA A 42 -15.66 55.06 -39.69
N SER A 43 -16.50 55.37 -40.70
CA SER A 43 -16.81 54.63 -41.97
C SER A 43 -16.70 53.08 -42.06
N GLY A 44 -17.63 52.32 -42.64
CA GLY A 44 -18.94 52.63 -43.27
C GLY A 44 -19.17 51.90 -44.62
N MET A 45 -20.21 51.06 -44.71
CA MET A 45 -20.87 50.53 -45.93
C MET A 45 -22.25 49.98 -45.50
N LYS A 46 -23.39 50.62 -45.86
CA LYS A 46 -24.24 50.31 -47.04
C LYS A 46 -24.49 48.80 -47.26
N GLY A 47 -25.71 48.24 -47.11
CA GLY A 47 -27.00 48.75 -46.60
C GLY A 47 -28.23 48.05 -47.24
N LYS A 48 -29.45 48.31 -46.70
CA LYS A 48 -30.81 47.94 -47.24
C LYS A 48 -31.12 46.42 -47.27
N SER A 49 -32.37 45.91 -47.14
CA SER A 49 -33.70 46.33 -46.64
C SER A 49 -34.47 45.02 -46.39
N CYS A 50 -35.11 44.73 -45.25
CA CYS A 50 -36.40 45.23 -44.73
C CYS A 50 -37.67 44.87 -45.55
N ARG A 51 -38.69 44.34 -44.83
CA ARG A 51 -40.09 43.97 -45.19
C ARG A 51 -40.31 42.49 -45.59
N ILE A 52 -41.06 41.65 -44.85
CA ILE A 52 -42.43 41.73 -44.30
C ILE A 52 -43.51 41.62 -45.39
N ILE A 53 -44.34 40.57 -45.31
CA ILE A 53 -45.82 40.57 -45.43
C ILE A 53 -46.35 39.20 -44.95
N ASN A 54 -47.58 39.19 -44.43
CA ASN A 54 -48.25 38.08 -43.73
C ASN A 54 -49.52 37.64 -44.50
N SER A 55 -50.19 36.56 -44.05
CA SER A 55 -51.62 36.24 -44.31
C SER A 55 -51.96 35.64 -45.72
N LEU A 56 -52.94 34.72 -45.95
CA LEU A 56 -53.95 33.98 -45.16
C LEU A 56 -54.55 32.80 -46.00
N ILE A 57 -54.97 31.68 -45.36
CA ILE A 57 -56.13 30.78 -45.74
C ILE A 57 -56.03 30.03 -47.11
N SER A 58 -56.52 28.79 -47.37
CA SER A 58 -57.48 27.83 -46.75
C SER A 58 -57.16 26.35 -47.10
N SER A 59 -57.49 25.46 -46.15
CA SER A 59 -58.16 24.15 -46.31
C SER A 59 -57.90 23.23 -47.53
N LEU A 60 -57.32 22.05 -47.26
CA LEU A 60 -57.94 20.77 -47.65
C LEU A 60 -57.41 19.64 -46.74
N GLY A 61 -58.29 18.80 -46.20
CA GLY A 61 -57.91 17.72 -45.28
C GLY A 61 -57.82 16.36 -45.97
N VAL A 62 -56.79 15.58 -45.62
CA VAL A 62 -56.72 14.13 -45.89
C VAL A 62 -56.19 13.45 -44.63
N LEU A 63 -56.84 12.34 -44.24
CA LEU A 63 -56.44 11.51 -43.10
C LEU A 63 -55.02 10.97 -43.27
N LEU A 64 -54.21 11.04 -42.23
CA LEU A 64 -53.07 10.16 -42.03
C LEU A 64 -53.02 9.73 -40.56
N ILE A 65 -53.42 8.48 -40.32
CA ILE A 65 -53.23 7.80 -39.04
C ILE A 65 -51.74 7.46 -38.94
N GLY A 66 -50.96 8.38 -38.39
CA GLY A 66 -49.56 8.15 -38.05
C GLY A 66 -49.46 7.43 -36.72
N LEU A 67 -48.74 6.31 -36.67
CA LEU A 67 -48.43 5.62 -35.41
C LEU A 67 -47.77 6.61 -34.45
N VAL A 68 -48.32 6.74 -33.24
CA VAL A 68 -47.50 7.14 -32.09
C VAL A 68 -46.59 5.95 -31.79
N ALA A 69 -45.48 5.87 -32.50
CA ALA A 69 -44.36 5.07 -32.07
C ALA A 69 -43.95 5.61 -30.70
N SER A 70 -44.15 4.82 -29.66
CA SER A 70 -43.65 5.12 -28.32
C SER A 70 -42.13 5.10 -28.35
N VAL A 71 -41.52 6.21 -28.78
CA VAL A 71 -40.10 6.50 -28.60
C VAL A 71 -39.89 6.68 -27.10
N HIS A 72 -39.82 5.55 -26.40
CA HIS A 72 -38.96 5.47 -25.26
C HIS A 72 -37.59 5.91 -25.78
N PRO A 73 -36.95 6.93 -25.19
CA PRO A 73 -35.53 7.04 -25.35
C PRO A 73 -34.96 5.81 -24.68
N SER A 74 -34.69 4.78 -25.49
CA SER A 74 -33.61 3.84 -25.20
C SER A 74 -32.37 4.71 -25.11
N ARG A 75 -32.11 5.21 -23.89
CA ARG A 75 -30.77 5.57 -23.47
C ARG A 75 -29.98 4.29 -23.65
N SER A 76 -29.36 4.16 -24.83
CA SER A 76 -28.16 3.37 -24.99
C SER A 76 -27.26 3.87 -23.88
N SER A 77 -27.15 3.07 -22.81
CA SER A 77 -26.29 3.37 -21.70
C SER A 77 -24.88 3.28 -22.28
N SER A 78 -24.31 4.42 -22.66
CA SER A 78 -22.92 4.47 -23.05
C SER A 78 -22.09 3.96 -21.88
N PHE A 79 -21.29 2.95 -22.14
CA PHE A 79 -20.35 2.40 -21.18
C PHE A 79 -18.98 3.05 -21.39
N GLN A 80 -18.27 3.28 -20.30
CA GLN A 80 -16.88 3.73 -20.29
C GLN A 80 -16.02 2.61 -19.69
N VAL A 81 -14.95 2.24 -20.39
CA VAL A 81 -13.93 1.30 -19.89
C VAL A 81 -13.26 1.92 -18.67
N ILE A 82 -13.15 1.14 -17.59
CA ILE A 82 -12.48 1.56 -16.35
C ILE A 82 -11.10 0.90 -16.25
N GLU A 83 -11.03 -0.42 -16.45
CA GLU A 83 -9.76 -1.15 -16.55
C GLU A 83 -9.78 -2.09 -17.76
N GLN A 84 -8.64 -2.23 -18.42
CA GLN A 84 -8.41 -3.12 -19.56
C GLN A 84 -6.97 -3.64 -19.53
N LEU A 85 -6.81 -4.94 -19.77
CA LEU A 85 -5.56 -5.63 -20.06
C LEU A 85 -5.43 -5.81 -21.57
N THR A 86 -4.22 -5.64 -22.10
CA THR A 86 -3.93 -5.73 -23.55
C THR A 86 -3.95 -7.16 -24.09
N SER A 87 -3.72 -8.16 -23.22
CA SER A 87 -3.75 -9.58 -23.56
C SER A 87 -4.17 -10.41 -22.33
N VAL A 88 -4.37 -11.73 -22.52
CA VAL A 88 -4.34 -12.66 -21.39
C VAL A 88 -2.95 -12.56 -20.77
N PRO A 89 -2.79 -12.11 -19.51
CA PRO A 89 -1.46 -11.97 -18.95
C PRO A 89 -0.88 -13.37 -18.77
N ASP A 90 0.39 -13.55 -19.14
CA ASP A 90 1.01 -14.80 -19.53
C ASP A 90 0.73 -16.01 -18.61
N GLY A 91 0.86 -17.23 -19.17
CA GLY A 91 0.88 -18.53 -18.46
C GLY A 91 -0.31 -18.79 -17.57
N TRP A 92 -1.37 -18.02 -17.82
CA TRP A 92 -2.74 -18.35 -17.54
C TRP A 92 -3.35 -18.67 -18.89
N THR A 93 -3.75 -19.91 -19.10
CA THR A 93 -4.53 -20.23 -20.29
C THR A 93 -5.96 -19.78 -20.07
N GLN A 94 -6.57 -19.08 -21.04
CA GLN A 94 -8.00 -18.83 -21.00
C GLN A 94 -8.75 -20.16 -21.19
N GLY A 95 -9.50 -20.55 -20.16
CA GLY A 95 -10.38 -21.71 -20.15
C GLY A 95 -11.82 -21.34 -20.50
N PRO A 96 -12.79 -22.23 -20.20
CA PRO A 96 -14.19 -22.02 -20.53
C PRO A 96 -14.82 -20.90 -19.70
N ALA A 97 -15.90 -20.31 -20.22
CA ALA A 97 -16.78 -19.46 -19.43
C ALA A 97 -17.33 -20.26 -18.22
N PRO A 98 -17.35 -19.66 -17.01
CA PRO A 98 -17.86 -20.32 -15.81
C PRO A 98 -19.39 -20.40 -15.81
N ASP A 99 -19.95 -21.13 -14.86
CA ASP A 99 -21.39 -21.22 -14.66
C ASP A 99 -22.00 -19.82 -14.40
N LYS A 100 -23.07 -19.50 -15.14
CA LYS A 100 -23.76 -18.21 -15.08
C LYS A 100 -24.42 -17.92 -13.73
N SER A 101 -24.72 -18.96 -12.94
CA SER A 101 -25.27 -18.87 -11.60
C SER A 101 -24.22 -18.74 -10.48
N LEU A 102 -22.94 -18.98 -10.78
CA LEU A 102 -21.87 -18.86 -9.79
C LEU A 102 -21.81 -17.42 -9.24
N ILE A 103 -21.75 -17.31 -7.92
CA ILE A 103 -21.66 -16.02 -7.21
C ILE A 103 -20.20 -15.61 -7.07
N LEU A 104 -19.91 -14.37 -7.44
CA LEU A 104 -18.66 -13.68 -7.18
C LEU A 104 -18.94 -12.52 -6.21
N ARG A 105 -18.04 -12.33 -5.24
CA ARG A 105 -18.07 -11.20 -4.31
C ARG A 105 -17.14 -10.11 -4.82
N PHE A 106 -17.70 -8.93 -5.06
CA PHE A 106 -17.00 -7.76 -5.58
C PHE A 106 -16.78 -6.70 -4.49
N ARG A 107 -15.72 -5.90 -4.68
CA ARG A 107 -15.47 -4.63 -3.99
C ARG A 107 -15.24 -3.54 -5.04
N LEU A 108 -15.99 -2.46 -4.91
CA LEU A 108 -15.88 -1.25 -5.70
C LEU A 108 -15.20 -0.17 -4.87
N ALA A 109 -14.05 0.33 -5.34
CA ALA A 109 -13.38 1.50 -4.79
C ALA A 109 -14.04 2.76 -5.37
N VAL A 110 -14.51 3.65 -4.50
CA VAL A 110 -15.09 4.94 -4.89
C VAL A 110 -13.98 5.98 -4.95
N HIS A 111 -13.99 6.87 -5.94
CA HIS A 111 -13.11 8.05 -5.92
C HIS A 111 -13.47 8.95 -4.72
N ALA A 112 -12.59 8.99 -3.71
CA ALA A 112 -12.79 9.78 -2.50
C ALA A 112 -12.47 11.26 -2.75
N GLU A 113 -13.50 12.11 -2.74
CA GLU A 113 -13.39 13.55 -3.07
C GLU A 113 -12.44 14.34 -2.15
N LYS A 114 -12.13 13.81 -0.97
CA LYS A 114 -11.25 14.42 0.03
C LYS A 114 -9.89 13.73 0.15
N GLU A 115 -9.55 12.79 -0.72
CA GLU A 115 -8.33 11.97 -0.63
C GLU A 115 -7.06 12.80 -0.49
N ALA A 116 -6.86 13.83 -1.31
CA ALA A 116 -5.70 14.72 -1.20
C ALA A 116 -5.64 15.48 0.15
N ILE A 117 -6.80 15.85 0.71
CA ILE A 117 -6.90 16.50 2.03
C ILE A 117 -6.62 15.48 3.15
N PHE A 118 -7.07 14.23 2.97
CA PHE A 118 -6.78 13.13 3.88
C PHE A 118 -5.28 12.83 3.91
N HIS A 119 -4.66 12.66 2.74
CA HIS A 119 -3.22 12.47 2.58
C HIS A 119 -2.40 13.60 3.24
N GLN A 120 -2.79 14.87 3.07
CA GLN A 120 -2.15 15.96 3.80
C GLN A 120 -2.36 15.83 5.31
N LYS A 121 -3.57 15.48 5.77
CA LYS A 121 -3.84 15.26 7.20
C LYS A 121 -2.98 14.11 7.78
N VAL A 122 -2.72 13.05 7.03
CA VAL A 122 -1.80 11.96 7.45
C VAL A 122 -0.38 12.49 7.65
N VAL A 123 0.12 13.33 6.74
CA VAL A 123 1.41 14.01 6.93
C VAL A 123 1.37 14.94 8.15
N ASP A 124 0.30 15.72 8.31
CA ASP A 124 0.13 16.70 9.39
C ASP A 124 0.08 16.07 10.81
N ILE A 125 -0.49 14.87 10.97
CA ILE A 125 -0.48 14.15 12.26
C ILE A 125 0.85 13.41 12.52
N SER A 126 1.63 13.17 11.46
CA SER A 126 2.93 12.49 11.53
C SER A 126 4.13 13.42 11.57
N THR A 127 3.94 14.73 11.34
CA THR A 127 5.03 15.74 11.32
C THR A 127 5.26 16.34 12.72
N PRO A 128 6.40 16.09 13.37
CA PRO A 128 6.71 16.69 14.67
C PRO A 128 6.68 18.22 14.64
N GLY A 129 6.21 18.84 15.71
CA GLY A 129 6.03 20.29 15.79
C GLY A 129 4.79 20.83 15.08
N HIS A 130 4.10 20.03 14.26
CA HIS A 130 2.78 20.40 13.76
C HIS A 130 1.72 20.28 14.89
N PRO A 131 0.73 21.18 15.01
CA PRO A 131 -0.25 21.15 16.10
C PRO A 131 -1.13 19.89 16.18
N LEU A 132 -1.19 19.08 15.11
CA LEU A 132 -1.91 17.81 15.07
C LEU A 132 -1.02 16.59 15.33
N TYR A 133 0.28 16.77 15.61
CA TYR A 133 1.22 15.65 15.78
C TYR A 133 0.73 14.63 16.83
N GLY A 134 0.79 13.35 16.50
CA GLY A 134 0.36 12.25 17.36
C GLY A 134 -1.17 12.16 17.59
N SER A 135 -1.97 13.03 16.94
CA SER A 135 -3.44 13.01 17.01
C SER A 135 -4.03 11.99 16.05
N HIS A 136 -3.65 10.72 16.24
CA HIS A 136 -4.08 9.58 15.43
C HIS A 136 -5.60 9.42 15.43
N MET A 137 -6.15 9.19 14.24
CA MET A 137 -7.59 9.09 14.00
C MET A 137 -8.15 7.75 14.45
N LYS A 138 -9.37 7.76 14.98
CA LYS A 138 -10.13 6.54 15.31
C LYS A 138 -10.70 5.91 14.04
N ARG A 139 -10.97 4.60 14.09
CA ARG A 139 -11.54 3.84 12.95
C ARG A 139 -12.69 4.56 12.25
N ASP A 140 -13.66 4.99 13.03
CA ASP A 140 -14.90 5.57 12.50
C ASP A 140 -14.67 7.01 12.01
N GLU A 141 -13.68 7.74 12.55
CA GLU A 141 -13.28 9.06 12.04
C GLU A 141 -12.63 8.97 10.64
N VAL A 142 -11.81 7.95 10.38
CA VAL A 142 -11.22 7.72 9.05
C VAL A 142 -12.31 7.40 8.03
N LYS A 143 -13.22 6.48 8.38
CA LYS A 143 -14.36 6.10 7.54
C LYS A 143 -15.30 7.28 7.26
N ASP A 144 -15.57 8.11 8.25
CA ASP A 144 -16.40 9.31 8.10
C ASP A 144 -15.71 10.43 7.31
N PHE A 145 -14.38 10.56 7.41
CA PHE A 145 -13.62 11.54 6.64
C PHE A 145 -13.65 11.22 5.15
N LEU A 146 -13.36 9.96 4.79
CA LEU A 146 -13.27 9.48 3.41
C LEU A 146 -14.63 9.12 2.78
N ARG A 147 -15.72 9.13 3.54
CA ARG A 147 -17.07 8.83 3.01
C ARG A 147 -17.42 9.77 1.84
N PRO A 148 -17.80 9.23 0.66
CA PRO A 148 -18.32 10.01 -0.46
C PRO A 148 -19.56 10.81 -0.07
N ARG A 149 -19.93 11.79 -0.90
CA ARG A 149 -21.23 12.47 -0.79
C ARG A 149 -22.38 11.46 -0.89
N SER A 150 -23.44 11.66 -0.12
CA SER A 150 -24.63 10.80 -0.09
C SER A 150 -25.22 10.56 -1.48
N GLU A 151 -25.13 11.54 -2.36
CA GLU A 151 -25.64 11.46 -3.74
C GLU A 151 -24.81 10.50 -4.60
N VAL A 152 -23.51 10.36 -4.33
CA VAL A 152 -22.59 9.45 -5.05
C VAL A 152 -22.87 8.01 -4.64
N SER A 153 -22.91 7.72 -3.34
CA SER A 153 -23.32 6.39 -2.83
C SER A 153 -24.71 6.01 -3.35
N ALA A 154 -25.68 6.93 -3.29
CA ALA A 154 -27.03 6.68 -3.78
C ALA A 154 -27.07 6.37 -5.30
N GLN A 155 -26.26 7.05 -6.12
CA GLN A 155 -26.16 6.76 -7.56
C GLN A 155 -25.52 5.39 -7.85
N LEU A 156 -24.47 5.03 -7.12
CA LEU A 156 -23.81 3.72 -7.26
C LEU A 156 -24.74 2.58 -6.82
N ILE A 157 -25.40 2.71 -5.68
CA ILE A 157 -26.38 1.73 -5.18
C ILE A 157 -27.58 1.63 -6.13
N LEU A 158 -28.07 2.75 -6.68
CA LEU A 158 -29.16 2.76 -7.66
C LEU A 158 -28.75 2.05 -8.97
N TRP A 159 -27.52 2.26 -9.46
CA TRP A 159 -27.00 1.51 -10.61
C TRP A 159 -26.96 0.01 -10.33
N LEU A 160 -26.32 -0.40 -9.23
CA LEU A 160 -26.19 -1.81 -8.83
C LEU A 160 -27.56 -2.51 -8.68
N THR A 161 -28.51 -1.87 -8.01
CA THR A 161 -29.88 -2.38 -7.85
C THR A 161 -30.67 -2.40 -9.16
N SER A 162 -30.53 -1.38 -10.01
CA SER A 162 -31.16 -1.35 -11.34
C SER A 162 -30.66 -2.43 -12.28
N GLY A 163 -29.40 -2.89 -12.11
CA GLY A 163 -28.83 -4.06 -12.78
C GLY A 163 -29.32 -5.41 -12.25
N GLY A 164 -30.24 -5.42 -11.28
CA GLY A 164 -30.90 -6.61 -10.76
C GLY A 164 -30.24 -7.20 -9.50
N LEU A 165 -29.40 -6.46 -8.78
CA LEU A 165 -28.91 -6.87 -7.46
C LEU A 165 -29.94 -6.54 -6.37
N SER A 166 -30.06 -7.43 -5.38
CA SER A 166 -30.82 -7.15 -4.16
C SER A 166 -30.03 -6.19 -3.27
N SER A 167 -30.69 -5.21 -2.67
CA SER A 167 -30.05 -4.27 -1.72
C SER A 167 -29.41 -4.98 -0.52
N VAL A 168 -29.94 -6.14 -0.11
CA VAL A 168 -29.36 -6.98 0.97
C VAL A 168 -27.98 -7.55 0.60
N LYS A 169 -27.65 -7.61 -0.70
CA LYS A 169 -26.34 -8.03 -1.22
C LYS A 169 -25.39 -6.87 -1.47
N ILE A 170 -25.69 -5.65 -1.03
CA ILE A 170 -24.86 -4.45 -1.20
C ILE A 170 -24.55 -3.88 0.18
N LYS A 171 -23.27 -3.70 0.49
CA LYS A 171 -22.77 -3.06 1.72
C LYS A 171 -22.00 -1.81 1.34
N ASP A 172 -22.47 -0.66 1.80
CA ASP A 172 -21.78 0.63 1.70
C ASP A 172 -20.90 0.81 2.95
N ASP A 173 -19.59 0.77 2.75
CA ASP A 173 -18.55 1.00 3.77
C ASP A 173 -17.91 2.39 3.60
N GLY A 174 -18.59 3.33 2.92
CA GLY A 174 -18.12 4.68 2.64
C GLY A 174 -17.30 4.73 1.35
N ALA A 175 -15.97 4.77 1.47
CA ALA A 175 -15.07 4.81 0.32
C ALA A 175 -15.10 3.49 -0.52
N TRP A 176 -15.76 2.46 -0.01
CA TRP A 176 -15.86 1.14 -0.64
C TRP A 176 -17.29 0.62 -0.62
N ILE A 177 -17.72 0.00 -1.72
CA ILE A 177 -19.00 -0.71 -1.82
C ILE A 177 -18.74 -2.18 -2.12
N SER A 178 -19.08 -3.07 -1.19
CA SER A 178 -19.01 -4.52 -1.39
C SER A 178 -20.34 -5.05 -1.93
N PHE A 179 -20.32 -5.94 -2.93
CA PHE A 179 -21.55 -6.57 -3.42
C PHE A 179 -21.38 -7.99 -3.96
N ASP A 180 -22.40 -8.83 -3.79
CA ASP A 180 -22.44 -10.20 -4.31
C ASP A 180 -23.30 -10.27 -5.58
N ALA A 181 -22.73 -10.72 -6.70
CA ALA A 181 -23.42 -10.87 -7.98
C ALA A 181 -23.16 -12.25 -8.58
N THR A 182 -24.13 -12.82 -9.30
CA THR A 182 -23.83 -13.97 -10.17
C THR A 182 -22.97 -13.53 -11.35
N VAL A 183 -22.23 -14.45 -11.98
CA VAL A 183 -21.49 -14.17 -13.24
C VAL A 183 -22.40 -13.48 -14.26
N ASP A 184 -23.62 -13.97 -14.45
CA ASP A 184 -24.61 -13.40 -15.36
C ASP A 184 -25.05 -11.97 -15.01
N GLN A 185 -25.16 -11.64 -13.72
CA GLN A 185 -25.41 -10.27 -13.26
C GLN A 185 -24.18 -9.38 -13.47
N ALA A 186 -22.99 -9.87 -13.12
CA ALA A 186 -21.74 -9.14 -13.23
C ALA A 186 -21.39 -8.79 -14.69
N GLU A 187 -21.56 -9.74 -15.63
CA GLU A 187 -21.35 -9.50 -17.06
C GLU A 187 -22.26 -8.40 -17.63
N ARG A 188 -23.50 -8.28 -17.15
CA ARG A 188 -24.42 -7.19 -17.54
C ARG A 188 -24.06 -5.86 -16.90
N LEU A 189 -23.77 -5.85 -15.60
CA LEU A 189 -23.42 -4.65 -14.84
C LEU A 189 -22.14 -3.99 -15.36
N LEU A 190 -21.14 -4.82 -15.62
CA LEU A 190 -19.77 -4.43 -15.97
C LEU A 190 -19.47 -4.53 -17.48
N ASN A 191 -20.52 -4.76 -18.29
CA ASN A 191 -20.48 -4.91 -19.76
C ASN A 191 -19.22 -5.66 -20.24
N THR A 192 -19.12 -6.92 -19.83
CA THR A 192 -17.92 -7.76 -19.96
C THR A 192 -18.28 -9.25 -20.07
N ARG A 193 -17.27 -10.11 -20.21
CA ARG A 193 -17.40 -11.58 -20.15
C ARG A 193 -16.38 -12.18 -19.19
N PHE A 194 -16.86 -13.01 -18.27
CA PHE A 194 -15.97 -13.74 -17.37
C PHE A 194 -15.58 -15.09 -17.97
N TYR A 195 -14.34 -15.49 -17.74
CA TYR A 195 -13.81 -16.79 -18.09
C TYR A 195 -13.12 -17.42 -16.88
N SER A 196 -13.12 -18.75 -16.84
CA SER A 196 -12.18 -19.49 -16.01
C SER A 196 -10.81 -19.34 -16.65
N PHE A 197 -9.81 -18.90 -15.89
CA PHE A 197 -8.42 -18.91 -16.31
C PHE A 197 -7.68 -19.96 -15.53
N ILE A 198 -6.93 -20.81 -16.23
CA ILE A 198 -6.25 -21.97 -15.67
C ILE A 198 -4.79 -21.63 -15.45
N ASP A 199 -4.29 -21.97 -14.28
CA ASP A 199 -2.91 -21.82 -13.89
C ASP A 199 -2.04 -22.90 -14.57
N GLU A 200 -1.11 -22.50 -15.44
CA GLU A 200 -0.28 -23.48 -16.15
C GLU A 200 0.72 -24.22 -15.26
N GLN A 201 0.99 -23.76 -14.04
CA GLN A 201 1.87 -24.42 -13.08
C GLN A 201 1.12 -25.18 -11.99
N THR A 202 0.38 -24.47 -11.14
CA THR A 202 -0.33 -25.06 -9.99
C THR A 202 -1.59 -25.83 -10.41
N LYS A 203 -2.05 -25.65 -11.65
CA LYS A 203 -3.30 -26.18 -12.20
C LYS A 203 -4.56 -25.69 -11.47
N GLY A 204 -4.43 -24.72 -10.57
CA GLY A 204 -5.55 -23.96 -10.01
C GLY A 204 -6.33 -23.19 -11.07
N SER A 205 -7.53 -22.73 -10.71
CA SER A 205 -8.40 -21.96 -11.62
C SER A 205 -9.03 -20.78 -10.89
N ILE A 206 -9.16 -19.65 -11.58
CA ILE A 206 -9.80 -18.43 -11.09
C ILE A 206 -10.76 -17.88 -12.14
N ILE A 207 -11.70 -17.03 -11.73
CA ILE A 207 -12.70 -16.46 -12.64
C ILE A 207 -12.51 -14.95 -12.73
N ARG A 208 -12.23 -14.47 -13.94
CA ARG A 208 -11.78 -13.11 -14.24
C ARG A 208 -12.24 -12.64 -15.61
N THR A 209 -11.95 -11.39 -15.94
CA THR A 209 -12.10 -10.80 -17.28
C THR A 209 -10.86 -9.96 -17.61
N LEU A 210 -10.58 -9.73 -18.90
CA LEU A 210 -9.48 -8.87 -19.34
C LEU A 210 -9.86 -7.39 -19.33
N GLU A 211 -11.14 -7.06 -19.41
CA GLU A 211 -11.60 -5.66 -19.45
C GLU A 211 -12.96 -5.53 -18.78
N TYR A 212 -13.28 -4.36 -18.25
CA TYR A 212 -14.66 -4.06 -17.90
C TYR A 212 -15.00 -2.58 -18.06
N SER A 213 -16.30 -2.31 -18.16
CA SER A 213 -16.81 -0.97 -18.36
C SER A 213 -18.07 -0.74 -17.53
N VAL A 214 -18.30 0.49 -17.10
CA VAL A 214 -19.50 0.87 -16.32
C VAL A 214 -20.26 1.97 -17.05
N PRO A 215 -21.56 2.20 -16.77
CA PRO A 215 -22.29 3.29 -17.40
C PRO A 215 -21.61 4.65 -17.15
N VAL A 216 -21.54 5.50 -18.18
CA VAL A 216 -20.93 6.84 -18.11
C VAL A 216 -21.50 7.69 -16.96
N SER A 217 -22.74 7.44 -16.53
CA SER A 217 -23.36 8.12 -15.38
C SER A 217 -22.73 7.79 -14.01
N VAL A 218 -21.94 6.72 -13.90
CA VAL A 218 -21.22 6.36 -12.66
C VAL A 218 -19.71 6.26 -12.84
N ALA A 219 -19.20 6.28 -14.08
CA ALA A 219 -17.79 6.07 -14.39
C ALA A 219 -16.83 7.01 -13.64
N SER A 220 -17.18 8.30 -13.50
CA SER A 220 -16.39 9.29 -12.74
C SER A 220 -16.33 9.05 -11.22
N HIS A 221 -17.10 8.09 -10.71
CA HIS A 221 -17.12 7.74 -9.28
C HIS A 221 -16.45 6.38 -8.99
N VAL A 222 -16.16 5.58 -10.02
CA VAL A 222 -15.59 4.23 -9.86
C VAL A 222 -14.09 4.28 -10.15
N ARG A 223 -13.26 4.15 -9.10
CA ARG A 223 -11.80 3.97 -9.26
C ARG A 223 -11.48 2.58 -9.79
N MET A 224 -12.08 1.55 -9.19
CA MET A 224 -11.75 0.15 -9.46
C MET A 224 -12.91 -0.75 -9.01
N ILE A 225 -13.12 -1.89 -9.67
CA ILE A 225 -14.01 -2.98 -9.22
C ILE A 225 -13.24 -4.28 -9.32
N GLN A 226 -13.05 -5.00 -8.21
CA GLN A 226 -12.39 -6.31 -8.18
C GLN A 226 -13.30 -7.35 -7.53
N PRO A 227 -13.20 -8.67 -7.87
CA PRO A 227 -12.26 -9.26 -8.82
C PRO A 227 -12.74 -9.17 -10.28
N THR A 228 -11.98 -8.49 -11.13
CA THR A 228 -12.24 -8.37 -12.57
C THR A 228 -10.98 -8.67 -13.37
N THR A 229 -10.11 -7.68 -13.53
CA THR A 229 -8.83 -7.64 -14.26
C THR A 229 -7.66 -8.18 -13.43
N ARG A 230 -7.76 -8.26 -12.10
CA ARG A 230 -6.69 -8.76 -11.23
C ARG A 230 -6.82 -10.27 -10.96
N PHE A 231 -6.00 -11.08 -11.60
CA PHE A 231 -5.98 -12.56 -11.53
C PHE A 231 -5.33 -13.09 -10.19
N ALA A 232 -4.43 -14.11 -10.14
CA ALA A 232 -3.86 -14.58 -8.85
C ALA A 232 -2.55 -15.48 -8.77
N ARG A 233 -1.28 -14.99 -8.56
CA ARG A 233 -0.13 -15.79 -7.98
C ARG A 233 0.85 -14.96 -7.11
N LEU A 234 1.76 -15.64 -6.40
CA LEU A 234 2.46 -15.17 -5.18
C LEU A 234 3.91 -15.71 -5.05
N GLN A 235 4.92 -14.86 -4.73
CA GLN A 235 6.34 -15.21 -4.41
C GLN A 235 6.97 -14.22 -3.39
N PRO A 236 7.92 -14.64 -2.52
CA PRO A 236 8.52 -13.81 -1.46
C PRO A 236 9.70 -12.94 -1.95
N GLN A 237 10.01 -11.87 -1.22
CA GLN A 237 11.19 -11.00 -1.45
C GLN A 237 12.46 -11.57 -0.79
N GLY A 238 12.70 -12.88 -0.96
CA GLY A 238 13.88 -13.56 -0.43
C GLY A 238 14.87 -13.92 -1.54
N SER A 239 16.02 -13.26 -1.59
CA SER A 239 17.11 -13.64 -2.51
C SER A 239 17.61 -15.08 -2.20
N THR A 240 17.20 -16.04 -3.03
CA THR A 240 17.42 -17.47 -2.74
C THR A 240 18.82 -17.93 -3.20
N LEU A 241 19.89 -17.41 -2.59
CA LEU A 241 21.27 -17.80 -2.90
C LEU A 241 22.19 -17.89 -1.66
N LEU A 242 22.03 -18.97 -0.87
CA LEU A 242 23.08 -19.97 -0.64
C LEU A 242 22.68 -20.93 0.49
N ARG A 243 22.43 -22.21 0.15
CA ARG A 243 22.42 -23.28 1.14
C ARG A 243 23.87 -23.58 1.55
N VAL A 244 24.45 -22.76 2.44
CA VAL A 244 25.69 -23.12 3.13
C VAL A 244 25.33 -24.17 4.17
N THR A 245 25.61 -25.44 3.87
CA THR A 245 25.63 -26.50 4.88
C THR A 245 26.53 -26.02 6.02
N ALA A 246 25.99 -25.91 7.24
CA ALA A 246 26.76 -25.42 8.38
C ALA A 246 28.09 -26.20 8.50
N PRO A 247 29.23 -25.52 8.72
CA PRO A 247 30.48 -26.23 9.00
C PRO A 247 30.26 -27.09 10.23
N SER A 248 30.71 -28.35 10.19
CA SER A 248 30.45 -29.28 11.29
C SER A 248 31.03 -28.74 12.59
N MET A 249 30.27 -28.91 13.68
CA MET A 249 30.63 -28.47 15.04
C MET A 249 31.92 -29.10 15.62
N GLU A 250 32.67 -29.87 14.83
CA GLU A 250 33.91 -30.54 15.23
C GLU A 250 35.19 -29.72 14.94
N GLN A 251 35.14 -28.64 14.15
CA GLN A 251 36.35 -27.88 13.78
C GLN A 251 36.81 -26.81 14.79
N GLN A 252 36.31 -26.82 16.04
CA GLN A 252 36.75 -25.90 17.11
C GLN A 252 38.17 -26.17 17.67
N THR A 253 39.06 -26.81 16.92
CA THR A 253 40.47 -27.05 17.31
C THR A 253 41.49 -26.79 16.19
N LYS A 254 41.52 -25.56 15.67
CA LYS A 254 42.75 -24.93 15.14
C LYS A 254 42.70 -23.41 15.17
N LYS A 255 43.86 -22.80 15.42
CA LYS A 255 44.07 -21.35 15.51
C LYS A 255 44.15 -20.71 14.12
N GLU A 256 43.69 -19.47 14.05
CA GLU A 256 44.14 -18.43 13.11
C GLU A 256 43.94 -18.70 11.61
N GLU A 257 42.66 -18.71 11.19
CA GLU A 257 42.26 -18.15 9.89
C GLU A 257 41.15 -17.11 10.10
N VAL A 258 41.15 -16.04 9.31
CA VAL A 258 40.16 -14.96 9.40
C VAL A 258 38.83 -15.47 8.87
N ASN A 259 37.84 -15.65 9.75
CA ASN A 259 36.52 -16.11 9.35
C ASN A 259 35.73 -14.95 8.71
N CYS A 260 35.78 -14.85 7.37
CA CYS A 260 35.18 -13.76 6.59
C CYS A 260 33.64 -13.79 6.50
N TYR A 261 32.97 -14.78 7.08
CA TYR A 261 31.50 -14.84 7.14
C TYR A 261 31.03 -14.60 8.57
N GLN A 262 30.78 -13.34 8.90
CA GLN A 262 30.14 -12.97 10.15
C GLN A 262 28.63 -13.17 10.01
N LEU A 263 28.10 -14.17 10.73
CA LEU A 263 26.67 -14.42 10.79
C LEU A 263 25.97 -13.26 11.51
N ILE A 264 24.89 -12.77 10.90
CA ILE A 264 23.96 -11.88 11.57
C ILE A 264 23.06 -12.74 12.46
N THR A 265 23.03 -12.38 13.74
CA THR A 265 22.19 -12.95 14.78
C THR A 265 21.45 -11.80 15.48
N PRO A 266 20.42 -12.06 16.29
CA PRO A 266 19.82 -11.05 17.15
C PRO A 266 20.88 -10.27 17.93
N SER A 267 21.70 -10.94 18.74
CA SER A 267 22.74 -10.32 19.58
C SER A 267 23.74 -9.44 18.81
N TYR A 268 24.05 -9.77 17.55
CA TYR A 268 24.87 -8.92 16.69
C TYR A 268 24.15 -7.61 16.32
N LEU A 269 22.91 -7.69 15.85
CA LEU A 269 22.09 -6.52 15.51
C LEU A 269 21.85 -5.62 16.73
N CYS A 270 21.60 -6.21 17.91
CA CYS A 270 21.50 -5.47 19.17
C CYS A 270 22.77 -4.68 19.49
N THR A 271 23.94 -5.22 19.14
CA THR A 271 25.23 -4.57 19.37
C THR A 271 25.49 -3.45 18.37
N ILE A 272 25.22 -3.65 17.07
CA ILE A 272 25.53 -2.63 16.05
C ILE A 272 24.50 -1.50 15.97
N TYR A 273 23.24 -1.76 16.35
CA TYR A 273 22.14 -0.78 16.32
C TYR A 273 21.71 -0.31 17.72
N ASN A 274 22.48 -0.64 18.75
CA ASN A 274 22.25 -0.28 20.16
C ASN A 274 20.84 -0.66 20.69
N ILE A 275 20.26 -1.76 20.19
CA ILE A 275 18.89 -2.20 20.52
C ILE A 275 18.85 -2.91 21.89
N PRO A 276 17.91 -2.58 22.79
CA PRO A 276 17.75 -3.23 24.09
C PRO A 276 17.05 -4.60 23.96
N CYS A 277 17.72 -5.58 23.37
CA CYS A 277 17.14 -6.91 23.12
C CYS A 277 16.95 -7.80 24.37
N SER A 278 17.42 -7.36 25.53
CA SER A 278 17.11 -8.03 26.79
C SER A 278 15.61 -7.98 27.08
N LYS A 279 15.13 -8.82 28.00
CA LYS A 279 13.72 -8.81 28.45
C LYS A 279 13.39 -7.50 29.19
N GLU A 280 12.96 -6.48 28.42
CA GLU A 280 12.61 -5.11 28.81
C GLU A 280 11.92 -5.02 30.19
N PRO A 281 12.53 -4.33 31.17
CA PRO A 281 11.87 -4.05 32.45
C PRO A 281 10.81 -2.94 32.31
N GLN A 282 9.54 -3.29 32.55
CA GLN A 282 8.43 -2.36 32.83
C GLN A 282 7.99 -1.36 31.73
N CYS A 283 8.47 -1.47 30.49
CA CYS A 283 7.82 -0.78 29.36
C CYS A 283 6.44 -1.40 29.05
N THR A 284 5.52 -0.61 28.47
CA THR A 284 4.21 -1.13 28.02
C THR A 284 4.41 -1.80 26.66
N PRO A 285 4.10 -3.10 26.48
CA PRO A 285 4.36 -3.80 25.22
C PRO A 285 3.66 -3.17 24.02
N SER A 286 4.45 -2.84 23.00
CA SER A 286 3.99 -2.53 21.65
C SER A 286 3.47 -3.81 20.97
N LYS A 287 2.47 -3.66 20.09
CA LYS A 287 1.89 -4.72 19.26
C LYS A 287 2.51 -4.71 17.87
N VAL A 288 3.11 -5.82 17.47
CA VAL A 288 3.73 -5.96 16.15
C VAL A 288 2.94 -6.95 15.30
N GLY A 289 2.42 -6.46 14.18
CA GLY A 289 1.88 -7.28 13.11
C GLY A 289 2.98 -7.72 12.15
N VAL A 290 3.01 -9.01 11.85
CA VAL A 290 3.82 -9.58 10.76
C VAL A 290 2.87 -10.08 9.67
N SER A 291 3.02 -9.58 8.46
CA SER A 291 2.18 -9.96 7.33
C SER A 291 2.52 -11.36 6.82
N GLY A 292 1.53 -12.25 6.79
CA GLY A 292 1.69 -13.62 6.32
C GLY A 292 0.99 -13.84 4.98
N TYR A 293 1.74 -14.16 3.94
CA TYR A 293 1.22 -14.38 2.59
C TYR A 293 1.74 -15.69 1.96
N LEU A 294 1.28 -15.97 0.75
CA LEU A 294 1.81 -17.01 -0.15
C LEU A 294 1.77 -18.46 0.36
N GLU A 295 0.85 -18.76 1.29
CA GLU A 295 0.78 -20.07 1.95
C GLU A 295 2.10 -20.44 2.66
N GLN A 296 2.81 -19.42 3.17
CA GLN A 296 3.93 -19.58 4.08
C GLN A 296 3.44 -19.49 5.53
N TYR A 297 4.00 -20.34 6.39
CA TYR A 297 3.60 -20.42 7.80
C TYR A 297 4.83 -20.46 8.68
N ALA A 298 4.93 -19.53 9.63
CA ALA A 298 5.98 -19.55 10.66
C ALA A 298 5.80 -20.80 11.54
N GLN A 299 6.87 -21.55 11.76
CA GLN A 299 6.81 -22.83 12.47
C GLN A 299 7.18 -22.62 13.94
N TYR A 300 6.29 -23.00 14.86
CA TYR A 300 6.53 -22.87 16.30
C TYR A 300 7.78 -23.66 16.76
N THR A 301 8.08 -24.79 16.12
CA THR A 301 9.27 -25.60 16.43
C THR A 301 10.56 -24.91 16.01
N ASP A 302 10.58 -24.24 14.87
CA ASP A 302 11.76 -23.54 14.36
C ASP A 302 12.00 -22.27 15.19
N LEU A 303 10.94 -21.54 15.55
CA LEU A 303 11.03 -20.42 16.49
C LEU A 303 11.58 -20.87 17.86
N GLN A 304 11.11 -22.00 18.40
CA GLN A 304 11.62 -22.52 19.68
C GLN A 304 13.13 -22.82 19.60
N LEU A 305 13.60 -23.41 18.49
CA LEU A 305 15.02 -23.65 18.26
C LEU A 305 15.80 -22.33 18.16
N PHE A 306 15.28 -21.36 17.42
CA PHE A 306 15.89 -20.04 17.27
C PHE A 306 16.03 -19.31 18.61
N LEU A 307 14.95 -19.17 19.38
CA LEU A 307 14.96 -18.48 20.67
C LEU A 307 15.85 -19.20 21.69
N SER A 308 15.79 -20.53 21.75
CA SER A 308 16.66 -21.31 22.65
C SER A 308 18.15 -21.19 22.29
N THR A 309 18.47 -20.85 21.04
CA THR A 309 19.85 -20.69 20.55
C THR A 309 20.36 -19.25 20.71
N TYR A 310 19.53 -18.25 20.38
CA TYR A 310 19.96 -16.86 20.26
C TYR A 310 19.39 -15.89 21.30
N VAL A 311 18.30 -16.24 21.99
CA VAL A 311 17.67 -15.43 23.06
C VAL A 311 17.29 -16.31 24.28
N PRO A 312 18.28 -16.98 24.91
CA PRO A 312 18.05 -17.95 25.98
C PRO A 312 17.46 -17.36 27.28
N GLU A 313 17.37 -16.03 27.41
CA GLU A 313 16.64 -15.32 28.47
C GLU A 313 15.12 -15.26 28.24
N ALA A 314 14.66 -15.53 27.02
CA ALA A 314 13.27 -15.48 26.60
C ALA A 314 12.87 -16.69 25.72
N PRO A 315 13.24 -17.94 26.06
CA PRO A 315 13.06 -19.09 25.18
C PRO A 315 11.58 -19.47 24.95
N ASP A 316 10.68 -19.04 25.84
CA ASP A 316 9.26 -19.37 25.81
C ASP A 316 8.37 -18.29 25.15
N VAL A 317 8.96 -17.22 24.58
CA VAL A 317 8.16 -16.18 23.90
C VAL A 317 7.64 -16.71 22.57
N ASN A 318 6.46 -16.22 22.17
CA ASN A 318 5.73 -16.80 21.04
C ASN A 318 4.82 -15.75 20.38
N PHE A 319 4.33 -16.05 19.18
CA PHE A 319 3.42 -15.22 18.41
C PHE A 319 2.00 -15.79 18.46
N SER A 320 1.01 -14.90 18.35
CA SER A 320 -0.37 -15.27 18.04
C SER A 320 -0.60 -15.31 16.53
N VAL A 321 -1.68 -15.96 16.06
CA VAL A 321 -2.00 -16.05 14.64
C VAL A 321 -3.43 -15.61 14.38
N GLN A 322 -3.59 -14.66 13.45
CA GLN A 322 -4.90 -14.18 13.01
C GLN A 322 -5.12 -14.59 11.54
N SER A 323 -6.14 -15.40 11.31
CA SER A 323 -6.57 -15.79 9.96
C SER A 323 -7.37 -14.67 9.30
N ILE A 324 -6.99 -14.31 8.08
CA ILE A 324 -7.71 -13.36 7.22
C ILE A 324 -8.06 -14.08 5.92
N ASN A 325 -9.29 -13.91 5.43
CA ASN A 325 -9.77 -14.50 4.16
C ASN A 325 -9.46 -16.01 4.00
N GLY A 326 -9.57 -16.78 5.10
CA GLY A 326 -9.29 -18.22 5.11
C GLY A 326 -7.81 -18.62 5.11
N GLY A 327 -6.91 -17.69 5.45
CA GLY A 327 -5.48 -17.99 5.64
C GLY A 327 -5.26 -19.09 6.67
N LEU A 328 -4.39 -20.05 6.36
CA LEU A 328 -4.14 -21.22 7.20
C LEU A 328 -2.94 -20.99 8.13
N ASN A 329 -2.69 -21.94 9.03
CA ASN A 329 -1.47 -21.99 9.81
C ASN A 329 -0.99 -23.45 9.90
N ILE A 330 -0.36 -23.93 8.82
CA ILE A 330 0.05 -25.33 8.74
C ILE A 330 1.41 -25.50 9.41
N GLN A 331 1.42 -26.27 10.50
CA GLN A 331 2.60 -26.57 11.32
C GLN A 331 3.22 -27.92 10.89
N ASP A 332 3.54 -28.03 9.60
CA ASP A 332 4.12 -29.23 8.97
C ASP A 332 5.40 -28.82 8.21
N PRO A 333 6.58 -29.39 8.52
CA PRO A 333 7.84 -29.03 7.87
C PRO A 333 7.90 -29.21 6.34
N SER A 334 6.92 -29.85 5.71
CA SER A 334 6.84 -29.96 4.24
C SER A 334 6.39 -28.67 3.55
N VAL A 335 5.71 -27.75 4.25
CA VAL A 335 5.19 -26.49 3.68
C VAL A 335 6.29 -25.46 3.40
N ARG A 336 5.96 -24.34 2.75
CA ARG A 336 6.87 -23.19 2.67
C ARG A 336 6.85 -22.46 4.01
N SER A 337 8.02 -22.10 4.54
CA SER A 337 8.16 -21.57 5.90
C SER A 337 9.24 -20.50 6.02
N MET A 338 10.32 -20.59 5.25
CA MET A 338 11.51 -19.72 5.27
C MET A 338 11.23 -18.23 5.54
N GLU A 339 10.37 -17.57 4.74
CA GLU A 339 10.06 -16.14 4.88
C GLU A 339 9.37 -15.83 6.22
N ALA A 340 8.31 -16.58 6.51
CA ALA A 340 7.52 -16.41 7.73
C ALA A 340 8.35 -16.75 8.99
N ASN A 341 9.27 -17.71 8.87
CA ASN A 341 10.27 -18.04 9.88
C ASN A 341 11.26 -16.87 10.08
N LEU A 342 11.84 -16.31 9.01
CA LEU A 342 12.73 -15.14 9.07
C LEU A 342 12.07 -13.96 9.79
N ASP A 343 10.88 -13.55 9.32
CA ASP A 343 10.15 -12.41 9.87
C ASP A 343 9.87 -12.57 11.37
N ILE A 344 9.26 -13.70 11.75
CA ILE A 344 8.85 -13.95 13.13
C ILE A 344 10.05 -14.15 14.05
N GLN A 345 11.10 -14.86 13.59
CA GLN A 345 12.30 -15.10 14.39
C GLN A 345 13.06 -13.81 14.66
N TYR A 346 13.18 -12.89 13.71
CA TYR A 346 13.88 -11.61 13.96
C TYR A 346 13.04 -10.58 14.71
N VAL A 347 11.72 -10.51 14.50
CA VAL A 347 10.85 -9.65 15.35
C VAL A 347 10.89 -10.09 16.81
N LEU A 348 10.66 -11.39 17.10
CA LEU A 348 10.73 -11.90 18.48
C LEU A 348 12.16 -11.96 19.02
N GLY A 349 13.16 -12.15 18.16
CA GLY A 349 14.57 -12.19 18.54
C GLY A 349 15.11 -10.84 19.01
N LEU A 350 14.63 -9.75 18.42
CA LEU A 350 15.08 -8.39 18.73
C LEU A 350 14.16 -7.65 19.71
N ALA A 351 12.87 -7.99 19.72
CA ALA A 351 11.87 -7.37 20.61
C ALA A 351 11.01 -8.43 21.34
N PRO A 352 11.61 -9.32 22.15
CA PRO A 352 10.92 -10.46 22.79
C PRO A 352 9.82 -10.08 23.79
N ALA A 353 9.75 -8.80 24.20
CA ALA A 353 8.68 -8.26 25.04
C ALA A 353 7.44 -7.79 24.25
N SER A 354 7.49 -7.74 22.91
CA SER A 354 6.39 -7.26 22.07
C SER A 354 5.26 -8.28 21.95
N ASN A 355 4.02 -7.81 21.79
CA ASN A 355 2.88 -8.67 21.46
C ASN A 355 2.86 -8.91 19.95
N VAL A 356 3.40 -10.05 19.49
CA VAL A 356 3.53 -10.37 18.07
C VAL A 356 2.33 -11.15 17.54
N THR A 357 1.78 -10.71 16.40
CA THR A 357 0.69 -11.37 15.68
C THR A 357 1.06 -11.62 14.23
N TYR A 358 1.04 -12.89 13.81
CA TYR A 358 1.18 -13.29 12.41
C TYR A 358 -0.18 -13.25 11.71
N TYR A 359 -0.35 -12.33 10.77
CA TYR A 359 -1.58 -12.13 10.01
C TYR A 359 -1.58 -12.97 8.74
N THR A 360 -1.87 -14.27 8.87
CA THR A 360 -1.96 -15.20 7.74
C THR A 360 -3.17 -14.87 6.86
N THR A 361 -2.90 -14.38 5.65
CA THR A 361 -3.90 -13.88 4.71
C THR A 361 -4.07 -14.84 3.55
N GLY A 362 -5.24 -15.48 3.50
CA GLY A 362 -5.66 -16.35 2.41
C GLY A 362 -6.09 -15.59 1.17
N GLY A 363 -6.16 -16.32 0.05
CA GLY A 363 -6.37 -15.72 -1.27
C GLY A 363 -5.07 -15.29 -1.94
N ARG A 364 -5.18 -14.86 -3.20
CA ARG A 364 -4.05 -14.63 -4.11
C ARG A 364 -4.41 -13.48 -5.09
N GLY A 365 -3.49 -12.58 -5.45
CA GLY A 365 -3.66 -11.46 -6.40
C GLY A 365 -2.73 -11.56 -7.63
N LYS A 366 -2.88 -10.76 -8.72
CA LYS A 366 -1.97 -10.85 -9.89
C LYS A 366 -1.28 -9.56 -10.31
N PHE A 367 -0.06 -9.87 -10.71
CA PHE A 367 0.93 -9.28 -11.59
C PHE A 367 0.42 -9.08 -13.03
N ILE A 368 0.67 -7.90 -13.56
CA ILE A 368 0.80 -7.61 -14.99
C ILE A 368 2.24 -8.00 -15.36
N PRO A 369 2.46 -8.94 -16.29
CA PRO A 369 3.80 -9.33 -16.71
C PRO A 369 4.67 -8.15 -17.12
N ASP A 370 5.93 -8.22 -16.71
CA ASP A 370 7.03 -7.46 -17.28
C ASP A 370 8.19 -8.41 -17.57
N LEU A 371 9.33 -7.87 -17.97
CA LEU A 371 10.45 -8.66 -18.46
C LEU A 371 11.32 -9.23 -17.33
N ASP A 372 10.95 -9.02 -16.06
CA ASP A 372 11.64 -9.54 -14.87
C ASP A 372 11.09 -10.88 -14.40
N ALA A 373 9.76 -10.97 -14.31
CA ALA A 373 9.05 -12.22 -14.15
C ALA A 373 8.19 -12.51 -15.40
N PRO A 374 8.81 -12.60 -16.60
CA PRO A 374 8.07 -12.88 -17.84
C PRO A 374 7.67 -14.35 -17.93
N ASP A 375 8.26 -15.21 -17.08
CA ASP A 375 7.57 -16.42 -16.69
C ASP A 375 6.53 -16.08 -15.60
N PRO A 376 5.23 -16.07 -15.91
CA PRO A 376 4.11 -15.87 -14.97
C PRO A 376 3.99 -16.95 -13.88
N ALA A 377 4.84 -17.98 -13.90
CA ALA A 377 5.25 -18.75 -12.73
C ALA A 377 5.74 -17.90 -11.53
N GLN A 378 6.37 -16.76 -11.83
CA GLN A 378 7.19 -15.96 -10.91
C GLN A 378 6.47 -14.69 -10.40
N ASN A 379 5.22 -14.50 -10.82
CA ASN A 379 4.26 -13.46 -10.41
C ASN A 379 4.03 -13.41 -8.88
N SER A 380 4.12 -12.23 -8.26
CA SER A 380 4.33 -12.04 -6.82
C SER A 380 3.26 -11.23 -6.04
N ASN A 381 2.07 -11.02 -6.59
CA ASN A 381 1.13 -9.98 -6.13
C ASN A 381 0.23 -10.31 -4.93
N GLU A 382 0.46 -9.62 -3.82
CA GLU A 382 -0.24 -9.91 -2.56
C GLU A 382 -1.72 -9.49 -2.50
N PRO A 383 -2.53 -10.17 -1.67
CA PRO A 383 -3.91 -9.80 -1.39
C PRO A 383 -4.01 -8.63 -0.38
N TYR A 384 -3.24 -7.54 -0.55
CA TYR A 384 -3.19 -6.40 0.38
C TYR A 384 -4.57 -5.90 0.81
N LEU A 385 -5.52 -5.74 -0.13
CA LEU A 385 -6.87 -5.30 0.19
C LEU A 385 -7.56 -6.19 1.25
N GLU A 386 -7.33 -7.50 1.26
CA GLU A 386 -7.96 -8.38 2.26
C GLU A 386 -7.38 -8.14 3.66
N GLN A 387 -6.05 -8.01 3.77
CA GLN A 387 -5.39 -7.69 5.04
C GLN A 387 -5.71 -6.26 5.50
N LEU A 388 -5.61 -5.28 4.60
CA LEU A 388 -5.83 -3.87 4.90
C LEU A 388 -7.27 -3.59 5.32
N HIS A 389 -8.27 -4.13 4.62
CA HIS A 389 -9.67 -3.98 5.05
C HIS A 389 -9.94 -4.68 6.39
N PHE A 390 -9.32 -5.83 6.66
CA PHE A 390 -9.42 -6.48 7.96
C PHE A 390 -8.85 -5.60 9.08
N LEU A 391 -7.63 -5.10 8.91
CA LEU A 391 -6.96 -4.21 9.89
C LEU A 391 -7.74 -2.90 10.08
N LEU A 392 -8.27 -2.33 8.99
CA LEU A 392 -9.10 -1.11 9.03
C LEU A 392 -10.51 -1.32 9.62
N ASP A 393 -10.97 -2.56 9.77
CA ASP A 393 -12.21 -2.89 10.49
C ASP A 393 -12.00 -3.17 11.99
N LEU A 394 -10.77 -3.56 12.41
CA LEU A 394 -10.42 -3.80 13.82
C LEU A 394 -10.74 -2.59 14.72
N ALA A 395 -11.09 -2.88 15.97
CA ALA A 395 -11.18 -1.84 17.01
C ALA A 395 -9.81 -1.18 17.22
N ASP A 396 -9.80 0.06 17.74
CA ASP A 396 -8.55 0.82 17.87
C ASP A 396 -7.61 0.19 18.92
N GLU A 397 -8.16 -0.55 19.88
CA GLU A 397 -7.44 -1.36 20.86
C GLU A 397 -6.90 -2.70 20.32
N ASP A 398 -7.40 -3.20 19.19
CA ASP A 398 -6.96 -4.45 18.55
C ASP A 398 -5.96 -4.23 17.41
N LEU A 399 -5.82 -2.99 16.94
CA LEU A 399 -4.90 -2.60 15.88
C LEU A 399 -3.42 -2.75 16.33
N PRO A 400 -2.51 -3.25 15.48
CA PRO A 400 -1.08 -3.28 15.78
C PRO A 400 -0.48 -1.87 15.71
N ASP A 401 0.54 -1.60 16.53
CA ASP A 401 1.27 -0.33 16.55
C ASP A 401 2.31 -0.27 15.40
N VAL A 402 2.81 -1.43 14.99
CA VAL A 402 3.77 -1.61 13.88
C VAL A 402 3.29 -2.75 12.99
N LEU A 403 3.34 -2.60 11.67
CA LEU A 403 3.06 -3.66 10.70
C LEU A 403 4.27 -3.83 9.78
N THR A 404 4.93 -4.99 9.80
CA THR A 404 6.05 -5.31 8.90
C THR A 404 5.62 -6.29 7.80
N THR A 405 6.05 -6.02 6.57
CA THR A 405 5.74 -6.83 5.39
C THR A 405 6.99 -7.01 4.51
N SER A 406 7.39 -8.27 4.35
CA SER A 406 8.62 -8.71 3.66
C SER A 406 8.31 -9.22 2.24
N TYR A 407 7.47 -8.47 1.52
CA TYR A 407 6.90 -8.89 0.25
C TYR A 407 6.62 -7.66 -0.64
N GLY A 408 6.65 -7.89 -1.96
CA GLY A 408 6.42 -6.85 -2.96
C GLY A 408 6.61 -7.36 -4.39
N GLU A 409 6.47 -6.44 -5.34
CA GLU A 409 6.43 -6.69 -6.78
C GLU A 409 6.95 -5.47 -7.55
N ASN A 410 7.25 -5.63 -8.85
CA ASN A 410 7.56 -4.46 -9.68
C ASN A 410 6.34 -3.52 -9.70
N GLU A 411 6.55 -2.22 -9.52
CA GLU A 411 5.45 -1.26 -9.47
C GLU A 411 4.59 -1.38 -10.74
N GLN A 412 5.24 -1.43 -11.91
CA GLN A 412 4.58 -1.61 -13.19
C GLN A 412 3.72 -2.88 -13.31
N SER A 413 3.94 -3.92 -12.47
CA SER A 413 3.10 -5.12 -12.46
C SER A 413 1.77 -4.95 -11.71
N VAL A 414 1.59 -3.89 -10.92
CA VAL A 414 0.31 -3.60 -10.27
C VAL A 414 -0.60 -2.81 -11.24
N PRO A 415 -1.91 -3.07 -11.37
CA PRO A 415 -2.82 -2.12 -12.01
C PRO A 415 -2.85 -0.77 -11.25
N ALA A 416 -2.82 0.36 -11.96
CA ALA A 416 -2.71 1.69 -11.33
C ALA A 416 -3.81 1.96 -10.29
N GLY A 417 -5.09 1.73 -10.64
CA GLY A 417 -6.21 1.88 -9.71
C GLY A 417 -6.15 0.96 -8.49
N TYR A 418 -5.48 -0.20 -8.59
CA TYR A 418 -5.20 -1.05 -7.44
C TYR A 418 -4.06 -0.48 -6.57
N ALA A 419 -2.94 -0.07 -7.17
CA ALA A 419 -1.80 0.51 -6.46
C ALA A 419 -2.20 1.78 -5.69
N GLU A 420 -2.96 2.68 -6.32
CA GLU A 420 -3.58 3.85 -5.68
C GLU A 420 -4.49 3.45 -4.51
N SER A 421 -5.40 2.50 -4.73
CA SER A 421 -6.34 2.05 -3.69
C SER A 421 -5.62 1.43 -2.48
N ALA A 422 -4.62 0.58 -2.72
CA ALA A 422 -3.82 -0.01 -1.66
C ALA A 422 -2.95 1.02 -0.93
N CYS A 423 -2.37 1.99 -1.66
CA CYS A 423 -1.58 3.07 -1.05
C CYS A 423 -2.43 4.05 -0.22
N SER A 424 -3.68 4.34 -0.64
CA SER A 424 -4.66 5.03 0.20
C SER A 424 -4.99 4.25 1.47
N LEU A 425 -5.16 2.92 1.39
CA LEU A 425 -5.43 2.08 2.57
C LEU A 425 -4.20 1.98 3.50
N PHE A 426 -2.96 2.04 2.98
CA PHE A 426 -1.77 2.23 3.82
C PHE A 426 -1.77 3.60 4.52
N ALA A 427 -2.17 4.68 3.81
CA ALA A 427 -2.38 6.00 4.41
C ALA A 427 -3.44 5.97 5.52
N GLU A 428 -4.53 5.19 5.35
CA GLU A 428 -5.56 4.99 6.38
C GLU A 428 -5.04 4.24 7.62
N LEU A 429 -4.13 3.27 7.47
CA LEU A 429 -3.45 2.66 8.63
C LEU A 429 -2.49 3.64 9.31
N GLY A 430 -1.70 4.39 8.53
CA GLY A 430 -0.85 5.48 9.04
C GLY A 430 -1.65 6.52 9.83
N ALA A 431 -2.84 6.89 9.32
CA ALA A 431 -3.78 7.80 9.97
C ALA A 431 -4.23 7.32 11.35
N ARG A 432 -4.36 6.00 11.54
CA ARG A 432 -4.76 5.35 12.80
C ARG A 432 -3.59 5.10 13.76
N GLY A 433 -2.38 5.53 13.42
CA GLY A 433 -1.20 5.38 14.26
C GLY A 433 -0.39 4.11 14.04
N VAL A 434 -0.58 3.39 12.92
CA VAL A 434 0.24 2.22 12.58
C VAL A 434 1.51 2.66 11.85
N SER A 435 2.68 2.20 12.31
CA SER A 435 3.93 2.27 11.55
C SER A 435 3.96 1.15 10.51
N VAL A 436 3.61 1.46 9.25
CA VAL A 436 3.59 0.49 8.13
C VAL A 436 4.98 0.43 7.48
N ILE A 437 5.63 -0.72 7.58
CA ILE A 437 7.02 -0.98 7.18
C ILE A 437 7.06 -2.05 6.09
N PHE A 438 7.82 -1.79 5.03
CA PHE A 438 7.99 -2.69 3.89
C PHE A 438 9.46 -2.88 3.52
N SER A 439 9.85 -4.10 3.15
CA SER A 439 11.11 -4.36 2.43
C SER A 439 11.14 -3.58 1.12
N SER A 440 12.28 -3.00 0.74
CA SER A 440 12.40 -2.22 -0.51
C SER A 440 12.52 -3.09 -1.77
N GLY A 441 12.90 -4.37 -1.61
CA GLY A 441 13.03 -5.37 -2.66
C GLY A 441 14.48 -5.79 -2.92
N ASP A 442 14.65 -6.93 -3.60
CA ASP A 442 15.95 -7.60 -3.79
C ASP A 442 16.46 -7.55 -5.25
N SER A 443 15.96 -6.60 -6.06
CA SER A 443 16.29 -6.47 -7.49
C SER A 443 17.24 -5.31 -7.80
N GLY A 444 17.79 -4.64 -6.78
CA GLY A 444 18.60 -3.43 -6.92
C GLY A 444 17.85 -2.36 -7.72
N VAL A 445 18.47 -1.89 -8.80
CA VAL A 445 17.91 -0.88 -9.74
C VAL A 445 16.67 -1.39 -10.52
N GLY A 446 16.38 -2.69 -10.43
CA GLY A 446 15.51 -3.44 -11.34
C GLY A 446 16.34 -4.46 -12.10
N SER A 447 15.80 -5.63 -12.45
CA SER A 447 16.59 -6.69 -13.10
C SER A 447 16.41 -6.66 -14.64
N SER A 448 15.20 -6.40 -15.14
CA SER A 448 14.85 -6.42 -16.56
C SER A 448 14.82 -5.05 -17.20
N CYS A 449 14.59 -4.02 -16.40
CA CYS A 449 14.68 -2.62 -16.78
C CYS A 449 14.03 -2.25 -18.13
N LYS A 450 12.78 -2.69 -18.34
CA LYS A 450 11.91 -2.14 -19.40
C LYS A 450 10.49 -1.89 -18.93
N SER A 451 9.84 -0.93 -19.57
CA SER A 451 8.43 -0.64 -19.37
C SER A 451 7.52 -1.74 -19.94
N ASN A 452 6.38 -1.99 -19.28
CA ASN A 452 5.26 -2.79 -19.78
C ASN A 452 4.09 -1.92 -20.30
N ASP A 453 4.27 -0.60 -20.41
CA ASP A 453 3.31 0.41 -20.89
C ASP A 453 2.98 0.34 -22.41
N GLY A 454 3.40 -0.72 -23.09
CA GLY A 454 3.27 -0.88 -24.54
C GLY A 454 4.34 -0.15 -25.37
N THR A 455 5.21 0.67 -24.76
CA THR A 455 6.35 1.29 -25.47
C THR A 455 7.61 0.44 -25.45
N ASN A 456 7.73 -0.50 -24.50
CA ASN A 456 8.90 -1.34 -24.28
C ASN A 456 10.21 -0.54 -24.14
N ARG A 457 10.16 0.70 -23.61
CA ARG A 457 11.36 1.52 -23.39
C ARG A 457 12.24 0.87 -22.32
N THR A 458 13.57 1.01 -22.45
CA THR A 458 14.48 0.67 -21.37
C THR A 458 14.37 1.72 -20.27
N ALA A 459 14.09 1.31 -19.04
CA ALA A 459 13.77 2.17 -17.89
C ALA A 459 14.07 1.40 -16.60
N PHE A 460 14.42 2.07 -15.50
CA PHE A 460 14.52 1.43 -14.20
C PHE A 460 13.13 1.06 -13.67
N THR A 461 13.03 -0.02 -12.89
CA THR A 461 11.74 -0.62 -12.50
C THR A 461 11.60 -0.57 -10.98
N PRO A 462 10.89 0.46 -10.43
CA PRO A 462 10.69 0.57 -8.99
C PRO A 462 9.79 -0.56 -8.45
N ILE A 463 9.83 -0.79 -7.14
CA ILE A 463 9.10 -1.85 -6.43
C ILE A 463 7.91 -1.27 -5.66
N PHE A 464 6.73 -1.87 -5.82
CA PHE A 464 5.55 -1.62 -4.98
C PHE A 464 5.44 -2.75 -3.92
N PRO A 465 5.10 -2.45 -2.65
CA PRO A 465 4.68 -1.16 -2.10
C PRO A 465 5.81 -0.24 -1.62
N GLY A 466 7.10 -0.62 -1.71
CA GLY A 466 8.20 0.24 -1.26
C GLY A 466 8.14 1.67 -1.83
N ALA A 467 7.71 1.81 -3.09
CA ALA A 467 7.50 3.08 -3.78
C ALA A 467 6.22 3.86 -3.37
N CYS A 468 5.33 3.30 -2.55
CA CYS A 468 4.17 4.03 -2.00
C CYS A 468 4.66 5.10 -0.99
N PRO A 469 4.14 6.35 -1.05
CA PRO A 469 4.52 7.41 -0.11
C PRO A 469 3.98 7.24 1.32
N PHE A 470 3.10 6.27 1.60
CA PHE A 470 2.51 6.05 2.93
C PHE A 470 3.04 4.81 3.67
N VAL A 471 4.19 4.29 3.24
CA VAL A 471 4.93 3.23 3.94
C VAL A 471 6.37 3.68 4.18
N THR A 472 6.98 3.16 5.23
CA THR A 472 8.43 3.27 5.45
C THR A 472 9.12 2.11 4.74
N SER A 473 9.85 2.40 3.67
CA SER A 473 10.56 1.41 2.88
C SER A 473 11.98 1.19 3.42
N VAL A 474 12.37 -0.06 3.58
CA VAL A 474 13.62 -0.48 4.24
C VAL A 474 14.53 -1.21 3.24
N GLY A 475 15.67 -0.58 2.95
CA GLY A 475 16.77 -1.17 2.16
C GLY A 475 17.70 -2.04 3.00
N ALA A 476 18.73 -2.57 2.34
CA ALA A 476 19.70 -3.50 2.92
C ALA A 476 21.14 -2.97 2.90
N THR A 477 21.88 -3.32 3.96
CA THR A 477 23.32 -3.12 4.12
C THR A 477 24.03 -4.45 4.40
N ARG A 478 25.37 -4.40 4.45
CA ARG A 478 26.23 -5.50 4.89
C ARG A 478 27.52 -4.99 5.52
N GLY A 479 28.22 -5.87 6.24
CA GLY A 479 29.50 -5.53 6.88
C GLY A 479 29.31 -4.93 8.27
N MET A 480 30.34 -4.27 8.79
CA MET A 480 30.33 -3.75 10.17
C MET A 480 31.17 -2.48 10.32
N ASN A 481 32.41 -2.52 9.84
CA ASN A 481 33.38 -1.42 9.97
C ASN A 481 34.25 -1.35 8.69
N PRO A 482 33.81 -0.66 7.63
CA PRO A 482 32.51 0.02 7.50
C PRO A 482 31.33 -0.96 7.32
N GLU A 483 30.14 -0.51 7.69
CA GLU A 483 28.87 -0.99 7.13
C GLU A 483 28.67 -0.31 5.77
N ILE A 484 28.28 -1.06 4.75
CA ILE A 484 28.19 -0.60 3.36
C ILE A 484 26.90 -1.08 2.70
N ALA A 485 26.45 -0.37 1.66
CA ALA A 485 25.29 -0.75 0.87
C ALA A 485 25.51 -2.08 0.11
N VAL A 486 24.43 -2.83 -0.11
CA VAL A 486 24.46 -4.12 -0.85
C VAL A 486 23.82 -4.03 -2.24
N ALA A 487 24.40 -4.80 -3.17
CA ALA A 487 24.07 -4.79 -4.59
C ALA A 487 22.58 -5.02 -4.91
N PHE A 488 21.89 -5.84 -4.12
CA PHE A 488 20.48 -6.19 -4.34
C PHE A 488 19.49 -5.20 -3.72
N SER A 489 19.93 -4.29 -2.83
CA SER A 489 19.01 -3.37 -2.13
C SER A 489 18.23 -2.51 -3.12
N SER A 490 16.93 -2.77 -3.27
CA SER A 490 16.13 -2.04 -4.24
C SER A 490 15.85 -0.62 -3.78
N GLY A 491 15.85 0.28 -4.75
CA GLY A 491 15.64 1.70 -4.56
C GLY A 491 15.57 2.41 -5.91
N GLY A 492 15.20 3.67 -5.88
CA GLY A 492 14.97 4.48 -7.06
C GLY A 492 13.77 5.38 -6.87
N PHE A 493 12.97 5.54 -7.93
CA PHE A 493 11.90 6.52 -8.01
C PHE A 493 10.65 5.90 -8.63
N SER A 494 9.48 6.14 -8.03
CA SER A 494 8.18 5.71 -8.55
C SER A 494 7.86 6.34 -9.89
N GLU A 495 7.28 5.55 -10.80
CA GLU A 495 6.73 6.04 -12.07
C GLU A 495 5.23 6.43 -11.92
N ARG A 496 4.67 6.37 -10.70
CA ARG A 496 3.24 6.58 -10.41
C ARG A 496 2.92 7.57 -9.31
N PHE A 497 3.61 7.47 -8.18
CA PHE A 497 3.38 8.31 -7.02
C PHE A 497 4.29 9.52 -7.12
N ASP A 498 3.71 10.71 -7.16
CA ASP A 498 4.46 11.97 -7.08
C ASP A 498 5.31 12.02 -5.81
N ARG A 499 6.45 12.73 -5.88
CA ARG A 499 7.32 12.94 -4.73
C ARG A 499 6.56 13.67 -3.61
N PRO A 500 6.37 13.06 -2.42
CA PRO A 500 5.73 13.73 -1.32
C PRO A 500 6.60 14.87 -0.77
N SER A 501 5.95 15.88 -0.20
CA SER A 501 6.60 17.11 0.28
C SER A 501 7.67 16.86 1.35
N TYR A 502 7.46 15.87 2.23
CA TYR A 502 8.39 15.57 3.33
C TYR A 502 9.79 15.16 2.84
N GLN A 503 9.93 14.58 1.65
CA GLN A 503 11.23 14.14 1.11
C GLN A 503 11.83 15.08 0.06
N GLN A 504 11.19 16.23 -0.20
CA GLN A 504 11.57 17.12 -1.30
C GLN A 504 13.00 17.67 -1.16
N GLU A 505 13.47 18.00 0.05
CA GLU A 505 14.81 18.53 0.29
C GLU A 505 15.90 17.46 0.14
N ALA A 506 15.72 16.32 0.81
CA ALA A 506 16.63 15.18 0.77
C ALA A 506 16.83 14.67 -0.68
N VAL A 507 15.74 14.45 -1.41
CA VAL A 507 15.80 13.97 -2.80
C VAL A 507 16.37 15.03 -3.74
N GLN A 508 16.05 16.32 -3.58
CA GLN A 508 16.65 17.36 -4.43
C GLN A 508 18.16 17.44 -4.21
N THR A 509 18.62 17.25 -2.97
CA THR A 509 20.05 17.19 -2.64
C THR A 509 20.72 16.00 -3.34
N TYR A 510 20.11 14.82 -3.32
CA TYR A 510 20.59 13.66 -4.06
C TYR A 510 20.62 13.89 -5.58
N LEU A 511 19.53 14.41 -6.18
CA LEU A 511 19.46 14.67 -7.61
C LEU A 511 20.52 15.69 -8.07
N ASN A 512 20.86 16.67 -7.23
CA ASN A 512 21.96 17.60 -7.50
C ASN A 512 23.34 16.89 -7.52
N LYS A 513 23.54 15.85 -6.68
CA LYS A 513 24.75 15.01 -6.66
C LYS A 513 24.79 14.05 -7.87
N LEU A 514 23.64 13.50 -8.26
CA LEU A 514 23.48 12.58 -9.40
C LEU A 514 23.72 13.26 -10.76
N GLY A 515 23.29 14.52 -10.90
CA GLY A 515 23.43 15.29 -12.13
C GLY A 515 22.60 14.68 -13.28
N ASN A 516 23.21 14.52 -14.45
CA ASN A 516 22.58 13.95 -15.65
C ASN A 516 22.77 12.42 -15.78
N ARG A 517 23.20 11.75 -14.71
CA ARG A 517 23.37 10.30 -14.72
C ARG A 517 21.99 9.64 -14.73
N TRP A 518 21.81 8.71 -15.66
CA TRP A 518 20.55 7.99 -15.89
C TRP A 518 19.39 8.85 -16.42
N ASP A 519 19.68 9.98 -17.09
CA ASP A 519 18.66 10.77 -17.80
C ASP A 519 17.76 9.89 -18.69
N GLY A 520 16.44 10.00 -18.49
CA GLY A 520 15.41 9.23 -19.22
C GLY A 520 15.16 7.81 -18.72
N MET A 521 15.95 7.30 -17.76
CA MET A 521 15.79 5.96 -17.20
C MET A 521 14.78 5.89 -16.04
N TYR A 522 14.56 6.99 -15.33
CA TYR A 522 13.72 7.06 -14.12
C TYR A 522 12.94 8.38 -14.09
N ASN A 523 11.87 8.43 -13.29
CA ASN A 523 11.09 9.63 -13.01
C ASN A 523 11.68 10.46 -11.84
N PRO A 524 12.41 11.57 -12.09
CA PRO A 524 12.96 12.41 -11.01
C PRO A 524 11.90 13.20 -10.23
N ALA A 525 10.63 13.14 -10.61
CA ALA A 525 9.51 13.76 -9.89
C ALA A 525 8.75 12.77 -8.98
N GLY A 526 9.07 11.47 -9.00
CA GLY A 526 8.37 10.45 -8.24
C GLY A 526 8.84 10.30 -6.78
N ARG A 527 8.04 9.59 -5.97
CA ARG A 527 8.42 9.09 -4.63
C ARG A 527 9.71 8.30 -4.76
N ALA A 528 10.76 8.78 -4.11
CA ALA A 528 12.07 8.15 -4.10
C ALA A 528 12.25 7.30 -2.84
N TYR A 529 12.86 6.12 -2.95
CA TYR A 529 12.94 5.10 -1.90
C TYR A 529 14.27 4.32 -1.97
N PRO A 530 14.72 3.62 -0.91
CA PRO A 530 14.08 3.44 0.40
C PRO A 530 14.14 4.70 1.29
N ASP A 531 13.53 4.64 2.48
CA ASP A 531 13.57 5.71 3.48
C ASP A 531 14.72 5.51 4.47
N VAL A 532 15.00 4.25 4.83
CA VAL A 532 16.05 3.80 5.77
C VAL A 532 16.58 2.43 5.34
N ALA A 533 17.56 1.89 6.05
CA ALA A 533 18.05 0.52 5.83
C ALA A 533 18.37 -0.21 7.15
N ALA A 534 18.66 -1.51 7.04
CA ALA A 534 19.32 -2.32 8.06
C ALA A 534 20.14 -3.43 7.39
N GLN A 535 20.89 -4.24 8.15
CA GLN A 535 21.60 -5.40 7.59
C GLN A 535 20.64 -6.27 6.79
N GLY A 536 21.08 -6.82 5.67
CA GLY A 536 20.31 -7.77 4.86
C GLY A 536 21.10 -8.98 4.39
N VAL A 537 22.33 -9.20 4.88
CA VAL A 537 23.22 -10.27 4.40
C VAL A 537 23.66 -11.16 5.55
N SER A 538 23.65 -12.48 5.34
CA SER A 538 24.09 -13.52 6.26
C SER A 538 23.26 -13.67 7.54
N TYR A 539 21.94 -13.50 7.46
CA TYR A 539 21.01 -13.76 8.58
C TYR A 539 20.91 -15.26 8.85
N SER A 540 21.26 -15.67 10.07
CA SER A 540 21.03 -17.05 10.50
C SER A 540 19.59 -17.22 11.01
N ILE A 541 18.85 -18.19 10.45
CA ILE A 541 17.49 -18.58 10.87
C ILE A 541 17.39 -20.10 11.03
N PHE A 542 16.36 -20.58 11.73
CA PHE A 542 15.96 -21.98 11.67
C PHE A 542 14.81 -22.16 10.68
N ASP A 543 14.93 -23.15 9.79
CA ASP A 543 13.85 -23.60 8.91
C ASP A 543 13.84 -25.12 8.85
N LYS A 544 12.70 -25.75 9.15
CA LYS A 544 12.50 -27.22 9.11
C LYS A 544 13.47 -27.97 10.03
N GLY A 545 13.80 -27.36 11.17
CA GLY A 545 14.78 -27.86 12.14
C GLY A 545 16.26 -27.71 11.75
N GLU A 546 16.58 -27.18 10.56
CA GLU A 546 17.96 -26.89 10.15
C GLU A 546 18.30 -25.41 10.36
N LEU A 547 19.52 -25.12 10.81
CA LEU A 547 20.08 -23.77 10.76
C LEU A 547 20.48 -23.45 9.32
N ILE A 548 19.90 -22.39 8.75
CA ILE A 548 20.22 -21.90 7.41
C ILE A 548 20.59 -20.42 7.44
N ILE A 549 21.18 -19.95 6.34
CA ILE A 549 21.58 -18.55 6.14
C ILE A 549 20.75 -17.97 5.00
N VAL A 550 20.24 -16.75 5.19
CA VAL A 550 19.42 -16.03 4.20
C VAL A 550 19.89 -14.58 4.03
N ASP A 551 19.69 -14.06 2.82
CA ASP A 551 20.00 -12.70 2.39
C ASP A 551 18.73 -12.06 1.80
N GLY A 552 18.46 -10.79 2.11
CA GLY A 552 17.38 -10.00 1.50
C GLY A 552 16.95 -8.80 2.34
N THR A 553 16.27 -7.84 1.70
CA THR A 553 15.61 -6.69 2.38
C THR A 553 14.47 -7.15 3.30
N SER A 554 13.92 -8.35 3.06
CA SER A 554 13.06 -9.09 4.00
C SER A 554 13.68 -9.37 5.37
N ALA A 555 15.01 -9.37 5.50
CA ALA A 555 15.67 -9.47 6.80
C ALA A 555 15.80 -8.09 7.49
N SER A 556 15.89 -7.04 6.68
CA SER A 556 16.06 -5.65 7.12
C SER A 556 14.75 -5.04 7.64
N ALA A 557 13.62 -5.29 6.98
CA ALA A 557 12.30 -4.80 7.38
C ALA A 557 11.87 -5.20 8.81
N PRO A 558 11.86 -6.50 9.21
CA PRO A 558 11.53 -6.91 10.58
C PRO A 558 12.54 -6.39 11.62
N THR A 559 13.81 -6.16 11.22
CA THR A 559 14.81 -5.54 12.09
C THR A 559 14.45 -4.09 12.42
N VAL A 560 14.07 -3.28 11.42
CA VAL A 560 13.57 -1.90 11.66
C VAL A 560 12.24 -1.93 12.42
N ALA A 561 11.35 -2.89 12.16
CA ALA A 561 10.09 -3.03 12.88
C ALA A 561 10.29 -3.31 14.38
N ALA A 562 11.31 -4.10 14.76
CA ALA A 562 11.69 -4.32 16.14
C ALA A 562 12.21 -3.04 16.82
N VAL A 563 13.06 -2.25 16.13
CA VAL A 563 13.51 -0.92 16.60
C VAL A 563 12.32 0.01 16.88
N VAL A 564 11.38 0.10 15.93
CA VAL A 564 10.18 0.94 16.07
C VAL A 564 9.26 0.42 17.17
N SER A 565 9.16 -0.90 17.38
CA SER A 565 8.40 -1.48 18.49
C SER A 565 8.94 -1.05 19.86
N HIS A 566 10.28 -1.04 20.04
CA HIS A 566 10.92 -0.54 21.27
C HIS A 566 10.68 0.96 21.47
N LEU A 567 10.78 1.77 20.41
CA LEU A 567 10.47 3.21 20.48
C LEU A 567 9.00 3.46 20.86
N ASN A 568 8.06 2.68 20.32
CA ASN A 568 6.65 2.73 20.69
C ASN A 568 6.41 2.27 22.13
N ALA A 569 7.07 1.21 22.60
CA ALA A 569 6.96 0.72 23.98
C ALA A 569 7.41 1.77 25.02
N LEU A 570 8.48 2.53 24.70
CA LEU A 570 8.94 3.67 25.49
C LEU A 570 7.94 4.84 25.48
N ARG A 571 7.36 5.16 24.32
CA ARG A 571 6.32 6.20 24.23
C ARG A 571 5.07 5.83 25.03
N LEU A 572 4.62 4.58 24.93
CA LEU A 572 3.46 4.05 25.65
C LEU A 572 3.68 4.03 27.18
N SER A 573 4.88 3.68 27.67
CA SER A 573 5.20 3.73 29.10
C SER A 573 5.16 5.15 29.68
N HIS A 574 5.38 6.17 28.85
CA HIS A 574 5.20 7.59 29.16
C HIS A 574 3.82 8.16 28.79
N HIS A 575 2.84 7.31 28.47
CA HIS A 575 1.47 7.68 28.07
C HIS A 575 1.40 8.62 26.85
N LYS A 576 2.40 8.53 25.96
CA LYS A 576 2.43 9.23 24.67
C LYS A 576 1.82 8.35 23.57
N PRO A 577 1.24 8.93 22.52
CA PRO A 577 0.79 8.16 21.35
C PRO A 577 1.99 7.49 20.67
N VAL A 578 1.78 6.34 20.05
CA VAL A 578 2.76 5.67 19.18
C VAL A 578 3.18 6.57 18.00
N LEU A 579 4.29 6.24 17.33
CA LEU A 579 4.84 7.08 16.26
C LEU A 579 3.94 7.19 15.02
N GLY A 580 3.21 6.12 14.67
CA GLY A 580 2.39 6.08 13.45
C GLY A 580 3.22 6.08 12.17
N PHE A 581 2.71 6.74 11.12
CA PHE A 581 3.44 6.86 9.86
C PHE A 581 4.73 7.68 10.06
N LEU A 582 5.88 7.05 9.83
CA LEU A 582 7.18 7.52 10.34
C LEU A 582 7.84 8.59 9.45
N ASN A 583 7.59 8.55 8.14
CA ASN A 583 8.44 9.27 7.17
C ASN A 583 8.53 10.79 7.46
N PRO A 584 7.46 11.51 7.81
CA PRO A 584 7.57 12.95 8.10
C PRO A 584 8.45 13.28 9.30
N TRP A 585 8.58 12.40 10.30
CA TRP A 585 9.57 12.54 11.38
C TRP A 585 10.99 12.19 10.90
N ILE A 586 11.15 11.07 10.18
CA ILE A 586 12.45 10.63 9.68
C ILE A 586 13.09 11.73 8.82
N TYR A 587 12.38 12.23 7.81
CA TYR A 587 12.90 13.26 6.90
C TYR A 587 13.01 14.67 7.52
N SER A 588 12.49 14.92 8.74
CA SER A 588 12.60 16.22 9.41
C SER A 588 13.72 16.27 10.45
N THR A 589 13.77 15.31 11.36
CA THR A 589 14.73 15.27 12.49
C THR A 589 15.17 13.87 12.86
N GLY A 590 14.38 12.84 12.56
CA GLY A 590 14.70 11.45 12.87
C GLY A 590 15.93 10.93 12.13
N PHE A 591 16.28 11.49 10.96
CA PHE A 591 17.45 11.08 10.18
C PHE A 591 18.78 11.19 10.94
N GLU A 592 18.90 12.11 11.90
CA GLU A 592 20.09 12.24 12.77
C GLU A 592 20.32 10.99 13.66
N GLY A 593 19.29 10.15 13.80
CA GLY A 593 19.34 8.88 14.53
C GLY A 593 19.78 7.68 13.67
N PHE A 594 20.15 7.90 12.42
CA PHE A 594 20.65 6.86 11.52
C PHE A 594 22.15 7.05 11.25
N THR A 595 22.83 5.93 11.01
CA THR A 595 24.22 5.90 10.56
C THR A 595 24.22 5.97 9.04
N ASP A 596 24.63 7.12 8.52
CA ASP A 596 24.76 7.42 7.09
C ASP A 596 25.71 6.41 6.40
N ILE A 597 25.22 5.78 5.33
CA ILE A 597 25.95 4.76 4.58
C ILE A 597 26.44 5.39 3.28
N VAL A 598 27.74 5.72 3.22
CA VAL A 598 28.33 6.48 2.11
C VAL A 598 29.12 5.63 1.12
N ASP A 599 29.22 4.32 1.36
CA ASP A 599 30.03 3.37 0.63
C ASP A 599 29.19 2.24 0.01
N GLY A 600 29.53 1.86 -1.22
CA GLY A 600 28.83 0.82 -1.98
C GLY A 600 27.70 1.35 -2.86
N GLY A 601 26.72 0.48 -3.16
CA GLY A 601 25.57 0.82 -3.99
C GLY A 601 24.80 -0.42 -4.46
N SER A 602 23.62 -0.20 -5.03
CA SER A 602 22.85 -1.25 -5.70
C SER A 602 23.16 -1.32 -7.19
N THR A 603 22.91 -2.47 -7.80
CA THR A 603 23.15 -2.73 -9.23
C THR A 603 21.99 -3.49 -9.84
N GLY A 604 21.74 -3.30 -11.14
CA GLY A 604 20.66 -3.99 -11.84
C GLY A 604 20.84 -4.00 -13.36
N CYS A 605 19.75 -4.22 -14.10
CA CYS A 605 19.65 -4.13 -15.56
C CYS A 605 20.75 -4.91 -16.31
N ALA A 606 21.13 -6.09 -15.80
CA ALA A 606 22.31 -6.82 -16.25
C ALA A 606 22.19 -7.40 -17.67
N GLY A 607 21.01 -7.33 -18.30
CA GLY A 607 20.74 -7.92 -19.62
C GLY A 607 20.75 -9.45 -19.64
N THR A 608 20.74 -10.07 -18.45
CA THR A 608 20.65 -11.51 -18.24
C THR A 608 19.28 -11.86 -17.67
N GLU A 609 18.67 -12.91 -18.20
CA GLU A 609 17.30 -13.32 -17.89
C GLU A 609 17.19 -14.05 -16.54
N ILE A 610 16.12 -13.78 -15.78
CA ILE A 610 15.65 -14.69 -14.70
C ILE A 610 14.87 -15.88 -15.31
N ALA A 611 14.27 -15.72 -16.50
CA ALA A 611 13.51 -16.75 -17.21
C ALA A 611 13.91 -16.84 -18.71
N PRO A 612 14.28 -18.03 -19.24
CA PRO A 612 14.87 -18.15 -20.58
C PRO A 612 14.03 -17.63 -21.76
N GLY A 613 14.63 -16.84 -22.64
CA GLY A 613 14.12 -16.49 -23.97
C GLY A 613 13.30 -15.20 -24.07
N VAL A 614 13.47 -14.26 -23.15
CA VAL A 614 12.73 -13.00 -23.07
C VAL A 614 13.68 -11.80 -23.12
N PRO A 615 13.60 -10.92 -24.14
CA PRO A 615 14.56 -9.82 -24.29
C PRO A 615 14.48 -8.81 -23.13
N THR A 616 15.38 -8.90 -22.15
CA THR A 616 15.52 -7.90 -21.08
C THR A 616 16.21 -6.62 -21.57
N GLY A 617 16.18 -5.59 -20.75
CA GLY A 617 16.86 -4.32 -20.94
C GLY A 617 18.26 -4.40 -20.37
N TYR A 618 19.27 -4.19 -21.22
CA TYR A 618 20.64 -4.00 -20.77
C TYR A 618 20.93 -2.52 -20.57
N VAL A 619 21.39 -2.15 -19.38
CA VAL A 619 21.84 -0.78 -19.09
C VAL A 619 23.23 -0.88 -18.46
N GLY A 620 24.25 -0.53 -19.25
CA GLY A 620 25.65 -0.66 -18.84
C GLY A 620 25.95 0.11 -17.55
N TYR A 621 26.42 -0.61 -16.54
CA TYR A 621 26.73 -0.10 -15.20
C TYR A 621 25.54 0.49 -14.43
N ALA A 622 24.30 0.08 -14.72
CA ALA A 622 23.13 0.52 -13.97
C ALA A 622 23.32 0.32 -12.46
N SER A 623 23.37 1.43 -11.74
CA SER A 623 23.62 1.48 -10.31
C SER A 623 23.01 2.70 -9.67
N TRP A 624 22.56 2.55 -8.44
CA TRP A 624 22.46 3.65 -7.49
C TRP A 624 23.67 3.57 -6.57
N ASN A 625 24.32 4.70 -6.31
CA ASN A 625 25.44 4.76 -5.38
C ASN A 625 24.93 5.18 -4.01
N ALA A 626 25.51 4.59 -2.97
CA ALA A 626 25.38 5.10 -1.61
C ALA A 626 26.12 6.44 -1.51
N THR A 627 25.55 7.46 -0.87
CA THR A 627 26.13 8.81 -0.80
C THR A 627 25.64 9.61 0.40
N GLU A 628 26.55 10.34 1.06
CA GLU A 628 26.29 11.25 2.19
C GLU A 628 24.90 11.92 2.16
N GLY A 629 24.12 11.72 3.23
CA GLY A 629 22.72 12.10 3.33
C GLY A 629 21.78 10.99 2.83
N TRP A 630 20.67 11.37 2.20
CA TRP A 630 19.72 10.41 1.65
C TRP A 630 20.15 9.88 0.28
N ASP A 631 20.06 8.57 0.05
CA ASP A 631 20.26 7.93 -1.26
C ASP A 631 19.22 6.82 -1.60
N PRO A 632 19.02 6.52 -2.89
CA PRO A 632 18.13 5.44 -3.36
C PRO A 632 18.77 4.04 -3.29
N VAL A 633 19.52 3.75 -2.23
CA VAL A 633 20.01 2.41 -1.88
C VAL A 633 19.75 2.08 -0.42
N THR A 634 20.01 3.04 0.47
CA THR A 634 19.93 2.88 1.93
C THR A 634 19.08 3.93 2.63
N GLY A 635 18.52 4.89 1.89
CA GLY A 635 17.75 5.98 2.47
C GLY A 635 18.66 6.87 3.31
N PHE A 636 18.30 7.12 4.57
CA PHE A 636 19.20 7.77 5.55
C PHE A 636 20.18 6.80 6.26
N GLY A 637 20.25 5.54 5.85
CA GLY A 637 21.13 4.54 6.45
C GLY A 637 20.50 3.77 7.61
N THR A 638 21.32 3.31 8.57
CA THR A 638 20.95 2.24 9.51
C THR A 638 20.67 2.73 10.94
N PRO A 639 19.71 2.15 11.67
CA PRO A 639 19.22 2.75 12.91
C PRO A 639 20.23 2.68 14.07
N ASP A 640 20.43 3.80 14.76
CA ASP A 640 21.05 3.83 16.08
C ASP A 640 19.94 4.09 17.12
N PHE A 641 19.47 3.02 17.77
CA PHE A 641 18.34 3.11 18.70
C PHE A 641 18.57 4.14 19.82
N SER A 642 19.80 4.28 20.31
CA SER A 642 20.09 5.24 21.40
C SER A 642 19.88 6.69 20.93
N LYS A 643 20.33 7.04 19.72
CA LYS A 643 20.07 8.36 19.13
C LYS A 643 18.59 8.55 18.79
N LEU A 644 17.93 7.52 18.26
CA LEU A 644 16.50 7.58 17.94
C LEU A 644 15.62 7.83 19.18
N VAL A 645 16.02 7.32 20.35
CA VAL A 645 15.39 7.64 21.64
C VAL A 645 15.56 9.12 22.01
N GLU A 646 16.75 9.70 21.83
CA GLU A 646 17.01 11.13 22.08
C GLU A 646 16.21 12.04 21.13
N LEU A 647 15.98 11.59 19.89
CA LEU A 647 15.24 12.29 18.83
C LEU A 647 13.72 12.03 18.84
N LEU A 648 13.21 11.28 19.83
CA LEU A 648 11.77 10.99 19.93
C LEU A 648 10.95 12.30 20.03
N PRO A 649 9.92 12.47 19.18
CA PRO A 649 9.11 13.68 19.18
C PRO A 649 8.47 13.99 20.54
N LYS A 650 8.74 15.20 21.05
CA LYS A 650 8.15 15.72 22.29
C LYS A 650 6.74 16.25 22.02
N ASP A 651 5.71 15.46 22.33
CA ASP A 651 4.34 15.94 22.14
C ASP A 651 3.99 17.04 23.15
N GLY A 652 3.53 18.18 22.64
CA GLY A 652 2.82 19.21 23.42
C GLY A 652 3.65 20.39 23.93
N GLU A 653 4.96 20.45 23.68
CA GLU A 653 5.71 21.71 23.84
C GLU A 653 5.47 22.61 22.63
N ALA A 654 4.42 23.43 22.68
CA ALA A 654 4.31 24.58 21.79
C ALA A 654 5.57 25.47 21.96
N PRO A 655 6.14 26.03 20.88
CA PRO A 655 7.22 27.00 21.01
C PRO A 655 6.75 28.19 21.86
N LEU A 656 7.53 28.52 22.89
CA LEU A 656 7.28 29.58 23.88
C LEU A 656 7.22 30.99 23.23
#